data_AF-A0ABD3TUU9-F1
#
_entry.id   AF-A0ABD3TUU9-F1
#
_cell.length_a   1.000
_cell.length_b   1.000
_cell.length_c   1.000
_cell.angle_alpha   90.00
_cell.angle_beta   90.00
_cell.angle_gamma   90.00
#
_symmetry.space_group_name_H-M   'P 1'
#
loop_
_entity.id
_entity.type
_entity.pdbx_description
1 polymer ?
#
loop_
_entity_poly.entity_id
_entity_poly.type
_entity_poly.pdbx_seq_one_letter_code
_entity_poly.pdbx_strand_id
1 'polypeptide(L)'
;MKPERAKTTMNTFPSSAEIVSEPLGVVLNISTWNYPFLLSLQPVIGAIAAGNAVVLKPSELAPATSELLSKLLSQYMDTSAVRVVEGAVPETTALLDQKWDKIFYTGNGKVGRLIAAAAAKHLTPLVLELGGKCPAIVDSNINLKVAVRRIISGKWGCNSGQTCVSPDYIITTKAFSAELVDALTSELKKFYGKDPLQSDDLSSIINSRHFDRLTSLLDDEKVSGKVVFGGQRDKSNLKIVPTILLDPPDDSVIMNDEIFGPLLPIITVDKVEDGIHGKINAKEKPLAAYLFTNDKKLQQEFIRNVSAGCMAINDTTLQLTEHSLPFGGVGESGFGAYHGKFSFEAFSHKKAVLIRSFAGDVEARYPPYSPGKLQFLKAVLSGNKNQSIIIMALDAEAVVKELRSTYTSGKTKSFEWRVSQLKALLKITTHHEKDIVEALRSDLNKPEYEAFVHEIVGISSECKFVLKELRKWMKPEKAKTTMTTFPSSAEIVSEPLDLSLTPVIGAIAAGNAVVLKPSEVAPATSSLLSKLLSQYMDTSAVKVIEGGVPETTILLDKKWDKILYTGNGKVGRVILAAAAKHLTPVVLELGGKSPAVVDSNINIKVAVRRIISGKWGSNSGQTCVSPDYIITTKAFSSQLVDALKDELEKFYGKDPMQSKDFSSIINSHHFDRITKLLDDEKVSGKIAPTTILDAPDDSLIMNEEIFGPLLPILTVDKIEDSIGRINAKEKPLAAYLFTNDKKLEEEFIRNVSAGSMAINDTVLQLAVNSLPFGGVGESGYGAYHGKFSFDAFSHKKAVLHRTFAGDIDARYPPYNPKKLQIIKALLSGNILSIIRALFGW
;
A
#
# COMPACT_ATOMS: atom_id res chain seq x y z
N MET A 1 -16.42 -4.23 14.70
CA MET A 1 -15.54 -5.42 14.74
C MET A 1 -14.80 -5.44 16.08
N LYS A 2 -14.07 -6.51 16.46
CA LYS A 2 -13.31 -6.51 17.73
C LYS A 2 -11.95 -5.79 17.53
N PRO A 3 -11.59 -4.78 18.33
CA PRO A 3 -10.30 -4.10 18.22
C PRO A 3 -9.09 -5.00 18.51
N GLU A 4 -7.97 -4.71 17.86
CA GLU A 4 -6.67 -5.34 18.13
C GLU A 4 -5.88 -4.48 19.13
N ARG A 5 -5.49 -5.04 20.29
CA ARG A 5 -4.73 -4.29 21.31
C ARG A 5 -3.27 -4.06 20.88
N ALA A 6 -2.88 -2.79 20.84
CA ALA A 6 -1.52 -2.34 20.57
C ALA A 6 -0.72 -2.16 21.89
N LYS A 7 0.61 -1.99 21.78
CA LYS A 7 1.53 -1.83 22.91
C LYS A 7 2.02 -0.40 23.06
N THR A 8 1.66 0.24 24.18
CA THR A 8 2.13 1.56 24.56
C THR A 8 3.57 1.54 25.11
N THR A 9 4.17 2.73 25.23
CA THR A 9 5.57 2.95 25.62
C THR A 9 5.64 3.72 26.94
N MET A 10 6.78 3.70 27.65
CA MET A 10 6.96 4.50 28.88
C MET A 10 6.68 5.99 28.64
N ASN A 11 7.09 6.51 27.48
CA ASN A 11 6.89 7.91 27.06
C ASN A 11 5.41 8.29 26.95
N THR A 12 4.52 7.30 26.75
CA THR A 12 3.07 7.48 26.56
C THR A 12 2.25 7.03 27.77
N PHE A 13 2.88 6.52 28.82
CA PHE A 13 2.21 6.05 30.04
C PHE A 13 1.59 7.21 30.87
N PRO A 14 0.46 7.02 31.56
CA PRO A 14 -0.43 5.86 31.56
C PRO A 14 -1.44 5.90 30.40
N SER A 15 -1.31 4.97 29.44
CA SER A 15 -2.22 4.82 28.30
C SER A 15 -2.36 3.37 27.84
N SER A 16 -3.46 3.09 27.16
CA SER A 16 -3.73 1.88 26.39
C SER A 16 -4.00 2.23 24.93
N ALA A 17 -3.60 1.36 24.00
CA ALA A 17 -3.76 1.61 22.57
C ALA A 17 -4.45 0.42 21.88
N GLU A 18 -5.22 0.69 20.83
CA GLU A 18 -5.84 -0.33 19.98
C GLU A 18 -6.00 0.13 18.53
N ILE A 19 -6.23 -0.85 17.66
CA ILE A 19 -6.45 -0.66 16.22
C ILE A 19 -7.86 -1.14 15.90
N VAL A 20 -8.65 -0.26 15.30
CA VAL A 20 -10.03 -0.51 14.87
C VAL A 20 -10.06 -0.57 13.34
N SER A 21 -10.66 -1.62 12.78
CA SER A 21 -10.91 -1.70 11.34
C SER A 21 -12.30 -1.16 11.01
N GLU A 22 -12.36 -0.27 10.02
CA GLU A 22 -13.59 0.36 9.53
C GLU A 22 -13.63 0.31 7.98
N PRO A 23 -14.81 0.29 7.35
CA PRO A 23 -14.92 0.38 5.89
C PRO A 23 -14.34 1.69 5.36
N LEU A 24 -13.88 1.69 4.12
CA LEU A 24 -13.43 2.90 3.43
C LEU A 24 -14.62 3.79 3.07
N GLY A 25 -15.72 3.22 2.57
CA GLY A 25 -16.95 3.93 2.23
C GLY A 25 -17.61 3.34 0.98
N VAL A 26 -17.55 4.06 -0.15
CA VAL A 26 -18.11 3.64 -1.44
C VAL A 26 -16.99 3.18 -2.39
N VAL A 27 -17.14 1.94 -2.90
CA VAL A 27 -16.15 1.25 -3.74
C VAL A 27 -16.66 1.12 -5.17
N LEU A 28 -15.83 1.44 -6.16
CA LEU A 28 -16.04 1.06 -7.56
C LEU A 28 -15.16 -0.14 -7.91
N ASN A 29 -15.77 -1.24 -8.36
CA ASN A 29 -15.07 -2.42 -8.88
C ASN A 29 -15.27 -2.53 -10.40
N ILE A 30 -14.21 -2.35 -11.19
CA ILE A 30 -14.23 -2.51 -12.65
C ILE A 30 -13.56 -3.84 -13.00
N SER A 31 -14.33 -4.81 -13.50
CA SER A 31 -13.85 -6.17 -13.79
C SER A 31 -13.58 -6.41 -15.28
N THR A 32 -12.87 -7.51 -15.57
CA THR A 32 -12.49 -7.93 -16.93
C THR A 32 -13.29 -9.16 -17.40
N TRP A 33 -13.22 -9.43 -18.71
CA TRP A 33 -14.05 -10.39 -19.43
C TRP A 33 -13.58 -11.85 -19.40
N ASN A 34 -12.32 -12.13 -19.00
CA ASN A 34 -11.73 -13.45 -19.17
C ASN A 34 -12.12 -14.48 -18.11
N TYR A 35 -12.47 -14.02 -16.91
CA TYR A 35 -13.16 -14.79 -15.87
C TYR A 35 -14.33 -13.95 -15.34
N PRO A 36 -15.36 -13.69 -16.18
CA PRO A 36 -16.24 -12.53 -16.04
C PRO A 36 -17.16 -12.61 -14.82
N PHE A 37 -17.41 -13.81 -14.28
CA PHE A 37 -18.15 -14.00 -13.04
C PHE A 37 -17.23 -13.91 -11.81
N LEU A 38 -16.08 -14.58 -11.84
CA LEU A 38 -15.14 -14.66 -10.72
C LEU A 38 -14.53 -13.30 -10.37
N LEU A 39 -13.93 -12.61 -11.35
CA LEU A 39 -13.24 -11.33 -11.15
C LEU A 39 -14.23 -10.18 -10.90
N SER A 40 -15.50 -10.35 -11.26
CA SER A 40 -16.58 -9.44 -10.85
C SER A 40 -16.95 -9.58 -9.38
N LEU A 41 -17.07 -10.80 -8.86
CA LEU A 41 -17.60 -11.03 -7.51
C LEU A 41 -16.53 -11.12 -6.42
N GLN A 42 -15.33 -11.59 -6.73
CA GLN A 42 -14.28 -11.82 -5.71
C GLN A 42 -13.79 -10.53 -5.01
N PRO A 43 -13.68 -9.36 -5.68
CA PRO A 43 -13.43 -8.09 -4.99
C PRO A 43 -14.67 -7.60 -4.22
N VAL A 44 -15.88 -7.77 -4.78
CA VAL A 44 -17.16 -7.35 -4.17
C VAL A 44 -17.39 -8.07 -2.83
N ILE A 45 -17.12 -9.37 -2.75
CA ILE A 45 -17.15 -10.14 -1.49
C ILE A 45 -16.22 -9.52 -0.44
N GLY A 46 -15.03 -9.05 -0.84
CA GLY A 46 -14.10 -8.35 0.03
C GLY A 46 -14.63 -7.01 0.55
N ALA A 47 -15.17 -6.19 -0.35
CA ALA A 47 -15.71 -4.88 -0.03
C ALA A 47 -16.92 -4.97 0.93
N ILE A 48 -17.85 -5.90 0.65
CA ILE A 48 -19.01 -6.19 1.52
C ILE A 48 -18.56 -6.72 2.88
N ALA A 49 -17.57 -7.65 2.92
CA ALA A 49 -17.07 -8.20 4.18
C ALA A 49 -16.35 -7.16 5.07
N ALA A 50 -15.83 -6.09 4.47
CA ALA A 50 -15.29 -4.93 5.19
C ALA A 50 -16.36 -3.88 5.58
N GLY A 51 -17.58 -3.98 5.01
CA GLY A 51 -18.72 -3.10 5.32
C GLY A 51 -18.93 -1.92 4.35
N ASN A 52 -18.43 -2.02 3.12
CA ASN A 52 -18.51 -0.95 2.11
C ASN A 52 -19.75 -1.08 1.22
N ALA A 53 -20.22 0.06 0.70
CA ALA A 53 -21.12 0.09 -0.46
C ALA A 53 -20.31 -0.14 -1.76
N VAL A 54 -20.92 -0.74 -2.78
CA VAL A 54 -20.21 -1.20 -3.98
C VAL A 54 -20.98 -0.93 -5.28
N VAL A 55 -20.29 -0.33 -6.26
CA VAL A 55 -20.71 -0.35 -7.67
C VAL A 55 -19.81 -1.31 -8.44
N LEU A 56 -20.40 -2.34 -9.04
CA LEU A 56 -19.75 -3.25 -9.96
C LEU A 56 -19.95 -2.76 -11.40
N LYS A 57 -18.86 -2.62 -12.16
CA LYS A 57 -18.87 -2.43 -13.61
C LYS A 57 -18.32 -3.69 -14.29
N PRO A 58 -19.17 -4.58 -14.84
CA PRO A 58 -18.73 -5.73 -15.60
C PRO A 58 -18.11 -5.32 -16.94
N SER A 59 -17.35 -6.21 -17.57
CA SER A 59 -16.81 -5.96 -18.90
C SER A 59 -17.84 -6.19 -20.00
N GLU A 60 -18.03 -5.17 -20.83
CA GLU A 60 -18.86 -5.15 -22.04
C GLU A 60 -18.49 -6.21 -23.08
N LEU A 61 -17.26 -6.76 -22.99
CA LEU A 61 -16.80 -7.82 -23.88
C LEU A 61 -17.35 -9.21 -23.50
N ALA A 62 -18.02 -9.35 -22.34
CA ALA A 62 -18.69 -10.58 -21.91
C ALA A 62 -20.20 -10.35 -21.62
N PRO A 63 -20.98 -9.84 -22.60
CA PRO A 63 -22.30 -9.24 -22.35
C PRO A 63 -23.29 -10.19 -21.67
N ALA A 64 -23.34 -11.46 -22.07
CA ALA A 64 -24.23 -12.45 -21.43
C ALA A 64 -23.91 -12.72 -19.94
N THR A 65 -22.66 -12.48 -19.50
CA THR A 65 -22.31 -12.55 -18.07
C THR A 65 -22.58 -11.22 -17.36
N SER A 66 -22.42 -10.09 -18.07
CA SER A 66 -22.78 -8.76 -17.58
C SER A 66 -24.26 -8.68 -17.23
N GLU A 67 -25.14 -9.06 -18.18
CA GLU A 67 -26.60 -9.07 -18.00
C GLU A 67 -27.01 -10.01 -16.86
N LEU A 68 -26.39 -11.19 -16.77
CA LEU A 68 -26.65 -12.16 -15.71
C LEU A 68 -26.25 -11.62 -14.32
N LEU A 69 -25.10 -10.95 -14.19
CA LEU A 69 -24.68 -10.31 -12.95
C LEU A 69 -25.61 -9.15 -12.57
N SER A 70 -25.95 -8.29 -13.54
CA SER A 70 -26.87 -7.18 -13.42
C SER A 70 -28.24 -7.62 -12.86
N LYS A 71 -28.81 -8.66 -13.47
CA LYS A 71 -30.06 -9.30 -13.04
C LYS A 71 -29.97 -9.96 -11.67
N LEU A 72 -28.98 -10.83 -11.44
CA LEU A 72 -28.91 -11.63 -10.21
C LEU A 72 -28.55 -10.79 -8.98
N LEU A 73 -27.60 -9.86 -9.09
CA LEU A 73 -27.22 -9.02 -7.96
C LEU A 73 -28.38 -8.09 -7.55
N SER A 74 -29.12 -7.55 -8.52
CA SER A 74 -30.34 -6.76 -8.26
C SER A 74 -31.49 -7.57 -7.64
N GLN A 75 -31.50 -8.90 -7.81
CA GLN A 75 -32.49 -9.81 -7.22
C GLN A 75 -32.14 -10.28 -5.80
N TYR A 76 -30.84 -10.44 -5.50
CA TYR A 76 -30.36 -11.12 -4.29
C TYR A 76 -29.57 -10.22 -3.31
N MET A 77 -29.28 -8.97 -3.65
CA MET A 77 -28.56 -8.03 -2.80
C MET A 77 -29.34 -6.73 -2.57
N ASP A 78 -28.99 -6.00 -1.52
CA ASP A 78 -29.55 -4.69 -1.21
C ASP A 78 -29.11 -3.66 -2.27
N THR A 79 -30.05 -3.27 -3.14
CA THR A 79 -29.82 -2.31 -4.23
C THR A 79 -29.65 -0.86 -3.78
N SER A 80 -29.74 -0.56 -2.47
CA SER A 80 -29.27 0.72 -1.92
C SER A 80 -27.75 0.73 -1.73
N ALA A 81 -27.14 -0.43 -1.43
CA ALA A 81 -25.72 -0.57 -1.08
C ALA A 81 -24.87 -1.27 -2.14
N VAL A 82 -25.44 -2.14 -2.98
CA VAL A 82 -24.75 -2.87 -4.05
C VAL A 82 -25.47 -2.66 -5.38
N ARG A 83 -24.77 -2.14 -6.39
CA ARG A 83 -25.32 -1.89 -7.73
C ARG A 83 -24.42 -2.44 -8.82
N VAL A 84 -25.03 -2.75 -9.96
CA VAL A 84 -24.32 -3.05 -11.22
C VAL A 84 -24.56 -1.90 -12.19
N VAL A 85 -23.51 -1.45 -12.87
CA VAL A 85 -23.59 -0.49 -13.97
C VAL A 85 -22.96 -1.16 -15.19
N GLU A 86 -23.78 -1.43 -16.20
CA GLU A 86 -23.35 -1.98 -17.47
C GLU A 86 -23.02 -0.86 -18.46
N GLY A 87 -22.10 -1.10 -19.38
CA GLY A 87 -21.67 -0.09 -20.36
C GLY A 87 -20.25 -0.29 -20.84
N ALA A 88 -19.82 0.52 -21.81
CA ALA A 88 -18.50 0.50 -22.41
C ALA A 88 -17.66 1.68 -21.88
N VAL A 89 -16.93 2.38 -22.75
CA VAL A 89 -16.10 3.53 -22.40
C VAL A 89 -16.90 4.70 -21.80
N PRO A 90 -18.05 5.16 -22.36
CA PRO A 90 -18.74 6.34 -21.84
C PRO A 90 -19.16 6.20 -20.38
N GLU A 91 -19.74 5.05 -20.01
CA GLU A 91 -20.21 4.76 -18.65
C GLU A 91 -19.02 4.56 -17.70
N THR A 92 -17.94 3.93 -18.18
CA THR A 92 -16.69 3.81 -17.41
C THR A 92 -16.08 5.18 -17.13
N THR A 93 -16.07 6.11 -18.10
CA THR A 93 -15.61 7.50 -17.91
C THR A 93 -16.51 8.25 -16.94
N ALA A 94 -17.83 8.18 -17.11
CA ALA A 94 -18.79 8.84 -16.22
C ALA A 94 -18.67 8.38 -14.75
N LEU A 95 -18.39 7.09 -14.54
CA LEU A 95 -18.05 6.55 -13.21
C LEU A 95 -16.70 7.08 -12.68
N LEU A 96 -15.65 7.10 -13.51
CA LEU A 96 -14.30 7.54 -13.12
C LEU A 96 -14.18 9.04 -12.83
N ASP A 97 -15.13 9.86 -13.28
CA ASP A 97 -15.20 11.28 -12.92
C ASP A 97 -15.83 11.54 -11.54
N GLN A 98 -16.46 10.54 -10.91
CA GLN A 98 -17.01 10.66 -9.54
C GLN A 98 -15.94 10.44 -8.46
N LYS A 99 -16.16 11.00 -7.25
CA LYS A 99 -15.32 10.73 -6.07
C LYS A 99 -15.70 9.39 -5.45
N TRP A 100 -14.71 8.51 -5.25
CA TRP A 100 -14.85 7.21 -4.61
C TRP A 100 -13.86 7.06 -3.45
N ASP A 101 -14.23 6.33 -2.41
CA ASP A 101 -13.30 5.98 -1.32
C ASP A 101 -12.29 4.90 -1.72
N LYS A 102 -12.59 4.13 -2.78
CA LYS A 102 -11.69 3.12 -3.36
C LYS A 102 -12.10 2.79 -4.80
N ILE A 103 -11.13 2.59 -5.69
CA ILE A 103 -11.35 1.87 -6.96
C ILE A 103 -10.54 0.56 -6.94
N PHE A 104 -11.19 -0.53 -7.35
CA PHE A 104 -10.56 -1.80 -7.68
C PHE A 104 -10.69 -2.00 -9.21
N TYR A 105 -9.60 -2.35 -9.89
CA TYR A 105 -9.62 -2.61 -11.33
C TYR A 105 -8.79 -3.84 -11.68
N THR A 106 -9.38 -4.73 -12.48
CA THR A 106 -8.66 -5.84 -13.13
C THR A 106 -8.66 -5.68 -14.64
N GLY A 107 -7.48 -5.78 -15.28
CA GLY A 107 -7.38 -5.74 -16.74
C GLY A 107 -5.97 -5.48 -17.26
N ASN A 108 -5.83 -4.57 -18.24
CA ASN A 108 -4.54 -4.22 -18.85
C ASN A 108 -3.97 -2.91 -18.30
N GLY A 109 -2.63 -2.79 -18.27
CA GLY A 109 -1.94 -1.63 -17.73
C GLY A 109 -2.14 -0.32 -18.49
N LYS A 110 -2.46 -0.34 -19.79
CA LYS A 110 -2.78 0.90 -20.54
C LYS A 110 -4.04 1.59 -19.98
N VAL A 111 -5.09 0.81 -19.71
CA VAL A 111 -6.30 1.31 -19.04
C VAL A 111 -6.07 1.55 -17.55
N GLY A 112 -5.22 0.75 -16.89
CA GLY A 112 -4.80 0.97 -15.51
C GLY A 112 -4.20 2.36 -15.26
N ARG A 113 -3.35 2.86 -16.17
CA ARG A 113 -2.81 4.23 -16.12
C ARG A 113 -3.88 5.31 -16.26
N LEU A 114 -4.90 5.10 -17.11
CA LEU A 114 -6.03 6.03 -17.28
C LEU A 114 -6.89 6.09 -16.02
N ILE A 115 -7.19 4.94 -15.41
CA ILE A 115 -7.90 4.84 -14.13
C ILE A 115 -7.11 5.52 -13.01
N ALA A 116 -5.79 5.32 -12.97
CA ALA A 116 -4.92 5.96 -11.99
C ALA A 116 -4.87 7.50 -12.17
N ALA A 117 -4.83 7.99 -13.40
CA ALA A 117 -4.89 9.43 -13.69
C ALA A 117 -6.26 10.06 -13.37
N ALA A 118 -7.36 9.30 -13.48
CA ALA A 118 -8.68 9.75 -13.05
C ALA A 118 -8.79 9.79 -11.51
N ALA A 119 -8.39 8.71 -10.83
CA ALA A 119 -8.37 8.61 -9.37
C ALA A 119 -7.50 9.69 -8.70
N ALA A 120 -6.41 10.10 -9.35
CA ALA A 120 -5.54 11.19 -8.93
C ALA A 120 -6.27 12.55 -8.77
N LYS A 121 -7.40 12.78 -9.46
CA LYS A 121 -8.23 13.99 -9.29
C LYS A 121 -8.82 14.10 -7.88
N HIS A 122 -9.20 12.94 -7.31
CA HIS A 122 -10.03 12.82 -6.10
C HIS A 122 -9.28 12.21 -4.91
N LEU A 123 -7.95 12.05 -5.01
CA LEU A 123 -7.13 11.31 -4.04
C LEU A 123 -7.63 9.88 -3.76
N THR A 124 -8.34 9.27 -4.71
CA THR A 124 -8.95 7.95 -4.53
C THR A 124 -7.87 6.85 -4.51
N PRO A 125 -7.75 6.03 -3.45
CA PRO A 125 -6.83 4.91 -3.42
C PRO A 125 -7.26 3.81 -4.39
N LEU A 126 -6.29 3.00 -4.82
CA LEU A 126 -6.47 1.97 -5.84
C LEU A 126 -6.14 0.57 -5.32
N VAL A 127 -6.64 -0.45 -6.01
CA VAL A 127 -5.95 -1.74 -6.24
C VAL A 127 -6.00 -1.99 -7.74
N LEU A 128 -4.85 -2.28 -8.35
CA LEU A 128 -4.72 -2.55 -9.78
C LEU A 128 -4.19 -3.97 -9.97
N GLU A 129 -4.98 -4.80 -10.63
CA GLU A 129 -4.69 -6.20 -10.98
C GLU A 129 -4.44 -6.28 -12.49
N LEU A 130 -3.16 -6.31 -12.91
CA LEU A 130 -2.80 -6.09 -14.31
C LEU A 130 -2.00 -7.25 -14.91
N GLY A 131 -2.28 -7.57 -16.18
CA GLY A 131 -1.57 -8.60 -16.95
C GLY A 131 -0.07 -8.33 -17.17
N GLY A 132 0.64 -9.35 -17.65
CA GLY A 132 2.07 -9.30 -17.95
C GLY A 132 2.66 -10.68 -18.30
N LYS A 133 3.81 -10.70 -18.99
CA LYS A 133 4.44 -11.95 -19.46
C LYS A 133 4.94 -12.81 -18.29
N CYS A 134 4.17 -13.81 -17.89
CA CYS A 134 4.50 -14.69 -16.76
C CYS A 134 5.48 -15.80 -17.18
N PRO A 135 6.73 -15.83 -16.65
CA PRO A 135 7.72 -16.84 -17.01
C PRO A 135 7.47 -18.20 -16.35
N ALA A 136 7.89 -19.27 -17.02
CA ALA A 136 8.03 -20.60 -16.45
C ALA A 136 9.44 -21.19 -16.71
N ILE A 137 10.25 -21.37 -15.67
CA ILE A 137 11.50 -22.15 -15.78
C ILE A 137 11.16 -23.64 -15.69
N VAL A 138 11.72 -24.43 -16.60
CA VAL A 138 11.59 -25.89 -16.63
C VAL A 138 12.98 -26.52 -16.64
N ASP A 139 13.34 -27.13 -15.52
CA ASP A 139 14.56 -27.93 -15.34
C ASP A 139 14.34 -29.38 -15.82
N SER A 140 15.40 -30.12 -16.12
CA SER A 140 15.33 -31.54 -16.50
C SER A 140 15.15 -32.48 -15.31
N ASN A 141 15.51 -32.06 -14.09
CA ASN A 141 15.28 -32.83 -12.86
C ASN A 141 13.82 -32.72 -12.39
N ILE A 142 12.89 -33.26 -13.18
CA ILE A 142 11.43 -33.18 -12.97
C ILE A 142 10.74 -34.51 -13.28
N ASN A 143 9.49 -34.67 -12.82
CA ASN A 143 8.57 -35.61 -13.46
C ASN A 143 7.98 -34.92 -14.70
N LEU A 144 8.64 -35.09 -15.86
CA LEU A 144 8.28 -34.39 -17.10
C LEU A 144 6.80 -34.55 -17.45
N LYS A 145 6.24 -35.77 -17.34
CA LYS A 145 4.82 -36.02 -17.65
C LYS A 145 3.86 -35.22 -16.76
N VAL A 146 4.14 -35.11 -15.46
CA VAL A 146 3.31 -34.31 -14.54
C VAL A 146 3.53 -32.81 -14.75
N ALA A 147 4.77 -32.38 -14.97
CA ALA A 147 5.09 -30.97 -15.28
C ALA A 147 4.35 -30.50 -16.55
N VAL A 148 4.47 -31.26 -17.64
CA VAL A 148 3.78 -31.00 -18.92
C VAL A 148 2.27 -30.87 -18.75
N ARG A 149 1.62 -31.78 -18.01
CA ARG A 149 0.18 -31.70 -17.75
C ARG A 149 -0.23 -30.42 -17.01
N ARG A 150 0.57 -30.01 -16.02
CA ARG A 150 0.35 -28.78 -15.24
C ARG A 150 0.64 -27.51 -16.06
N ILE A 151 1.65 -27.51 -16.92
CA ILE A 151 1.92 -26.44 -17.90
C ILE A 151 0.76 -26.33 -18.89
N ILE A 152 0.29 -27.45 -19.45
CA ILE A 152 -0.83 -27.45 -20.41
C ILE A 152 -2.12 -26.95 -19.75
N SER A 153 -2.37 -27.35 -18.50
CA SER A 153 -3.52 -26.89 -17.73
C SER A 153 -3.50 -25.36 -17.55
N GLY A 154 -2.37 -24.78 -17.11
CA GLY A 154 -2.25 -23.34 -16.88
C GLY A 154 -2.18 -22.49 -18.15
N LYS A 155 -1.66 -23.04 -19.26
CA LYS A 155 -1.58 -22.33 -20.55
C LYS A 155 -2.87 -22.46 -21.35
N TRP A 156 -3.30 -23.68 -21.68
CA TRP A 156 -4.39 -23.90 -22.63
C TRP A 156 -5.72 -24.25 -21.97
N GLY A 157 -5.69 -24.92 -20.80
CA GLY A 157 -6.90 -25.20 -20.02
C GLY A 157 -7.50 -23.94 -19.37
N CYS A 158 -6.67 -22.97 -18.99
CA CYS A 158 -7.09 -21.69 -18.44
C CYS A 158 -7.49 -20.70 -19.56
N ASN A 159 -8.72 -20.86 -20.07
CA ASN A 159 -9.35 -20.02 -21.10
C ASN A 159 -8.46 -19.85 -22.37
N SER A 160 -7.81 -20.94 -22.79
CA SER A 160 -6.89 -20.97 -23.93
C SER A 160 -5.82 -19.87 -23.92
N GLY A 161 -5.30 -19.55 -22.73
CA GLY A 161 -4.20 -18.61 -22.50
C GLY A 161 -4.62 -17.16 -22.33
N GLN A 162 -5.93 -16.87 -22.36
CA GLN A 162 -6.50 -15.55 -22.12
C GLN A 162 -6.54 -15.21 -20.61
N THR A 163 -5.42 -15.39 -19.92
CA THR A 163 -5.34 -15.41 -18.46
C THR A 163 -4.10 -14.66 -17.99
N CYS A 164 -4.26 -13.65 -17.13
CA CYS A 164 -3.17 -12.77 -16.66
C CYS A 164 -2.04 -13.50 -15.89
N VAL A 165 -2.26 -14.75 -15.49
CA VAL A 165 -1.29 -15.65 -14.85
C VAL A 165 -0.96 -16.89 -15.70
N SER A 166 -1.40 -16.94 -16.96
CA SER A 166 -1.00 -18.00 -17.88
C SER A 166 0.51 -17.95 -18.08
N PRO A 167 1.23 -19.09 -18.10
CA PRO A 167 2.59 -19.13 -18.63
C PRO A 167 2.64 -18.46 -20.00
N ASP A 168 3.46 -17.42 -20.14
CA ASP A 168 3.55 -16.63 -21.36
C ASP A 168 4.79 -17.02 -22.17
N TYR A 169 5.84 -17.51 -21.50
CA TYR A 169 7.00 -18.17 -22.13
C TYR A 169 7.66 -19.17 -21.16
N ILE A 170 8.28 -20.22 -21.72
CA ILE A 170 9.13 -21.17 -21.00
C ILE A 170 10.60 -20.77 -21.16
N ILE A 171 11.42 -21.03 -20.14
CA ILE A 171 12.88 -21.13 -20.25
C ILE A 171 13.30 -22.57 -19.87
N THR A 172 14.12 -23.19 -20.71
CA THR A 172 14.65 -24.56 -20.51
C THR A 172 16.09 -24.64 -21.00
N THR A 173 16.87 -25.65 -20.59
CA THR A 173 18.16 -25.90 -21.23
C THR A 173 17.98 -26.33 -22.69
N LYS A 174 18.92 -25.95 -23.55
CA LYS A 174 18.94 -26.36 -24.97
C LYS A 174 18.90 -27.88 -25.13
N ALA A 175 19.60 -28.62 -24.28
CA ALA A 175 19.64 -30.08 -24.28
C ALA A 175 18.28 -30.74 -23.96
N PHE A 176 17.46 -30.14 -23.10
CA PHE A 176 16.16 -30.68 -22.69
C PHE A 176 14.98 -30.21 -23.56
N SER A 177 15.20 -29.17 -24.38
CA SER A 177 14.16 -28.51 -25.18
C SER A 177 13.34 -29.46 -26.08
N ALA A 178 14.00 -30.40 -26.75
CA ALA A 178 13.33 -31.36 -27.64
C ALA A 178 12.42 -32.33 -26.88
N GLU A 179 12.91 -32.92 -25.78
CA GLU A 179 12.13 -33.84 -24.94
C GLU A 179 10.89 -33.15 -24.35
N LEU A 180 11.04 -31.88 -23.94
CA LEU A 180 9.94 -31.05 -23.46
C LEU A 180 8.90 -30.75 -24.55
N VAL A 181 9.34 -30.40 -25.78
CA VAL A 181 8.46 -30.15 -26.93
C VAL A 181 7.68 -31.40 -27.33
N ASP A 182 8.34 -32.56 -27.39
CA ASP A 182 7.70 -33.84 -27.71
C ASP A 182 6.70 -34.27 -26.64
N ALA A 183 7.04 -34.10 -25.36
CA ALA A 183 6.13 -34.42 -24.26
C ALA A 183 4.92 -33.48 -24.23
N LEU A 184 5.10 -32.16 -24.41
CA LEU A 184 4.02 -31.18 -24.57
C LEU A 184 3.09 -31.58 -25.73
N THR A 185 3.66 -31.83 -26.91
CA THR A 185 2.95 -32.26 -28.12
C THR A 185 2.17 -33.56 -27.90
N SER A 186 2.74 -34.50 -27.14
CA SER A 186 2.15 -35.82 -26.85
C SER A 186 0.98 -35.75 -25.87
N GLU A 187 1.01 -34.90 -24.84
CA GLU A 187 -0.14 -34.73 -23.94
C GLU A 187 -1.19 -33.76 -24.51
N LEU A 188 -0.82 -32.74 -25.30
CA LEU A 188 -1.77 -31.86 -26.01
C LEU A 188 -2.73 -32.66 -26.91
N LYS A 189 -2.19 -33.62 -27.68
CA LYS A 189 -2.97 -34.54 -28.53
C LYS A 189 -3.89 -35.49 -27.74
N LYS A 190 -3.69 -35.64 -26.43
CA LYS A 190 -4.55 -36.43 -25.53
C LYS A 190 -5.61 -35.57 -24.86
N PHE A 191 -5.29 -34.31 -24.57
CA PHE A 191 -6.20 -33.35 -23.93
C PHE A 191 -7.26 -32.82 -24.90
N TYR A 192 -6.85 -32.44 -26.13
CA TYR A 192 -7.72 -31.81 -27.13
C TYR A 192 -7.94 -32.68 -28.39
N GLY A 193 -7.49 -33.94 -28.36
CA GLY A 193 -7.64 -34.88 -29.47
C GLY A 193 -6.70 -34.62 -30.67
N LYS A 194 -7.02 -35.23 -31.81
CA LYS A 194 -6.23 -35.13 -33.05
C LYS A 194 -6.46 -33.84 -33.84
N ASP A 195 -7.65 -33.27 -33.73
CA ASP A 195 -8.01 -31.96 -34.28
C ASP A 195 -8.55 -31.07 -33.14
N PRO A 196 -7.70 -30.24 -32.51
CA PRO A 196 -8.12 -29.39 -31.40
C PRO A 196 -9.16 -28.33 -31.74
N LEU A 197 -9.38 -27.98 -33.02
CA LEU A 197 -10.43 -27.02 -33.38
C LEU A 197 -11.82 -27.60 -33.09
N GLN A 198 -11.99 -28.91 -33.25
CA GLN A 198 -13.23 -29.64 -32.94
C GLN A 198 -13.35 -30.05 -31.46
N SER A 199 -12.42 -29.63 -30.60
CA SER A 199 -12.48 -29.93 -29.17
C SER A 199 -13.44 -28.98 -28.44
N ASP A 200 -14.38 -29.55 -27.68
CA ASP A 200 -15.25 -28.83 -26.74
C ASP A 200 -14.48 -28.26 -25.53
N ASP A 201 -13.34 -28.88 -25.18
CA ASP A 201 -12.45 -28.43 -24.11
C ASP A 201 -11.58 -27.22 -24.52
N LEU A 202 -11.57 -26.81 -25.80
CA LEU A 202 -10.80 -25.66 -26.29
C LEU A 202 -11.66 -24.38 -26.35
N SER A 203 -11.27 -23.37 -25.56
CA SER A 203 -11.97 -22.08 -25.49
C SER A 203 -11.76 -21.24 -26.77
N SER A 204 -12.74 -20.38 -27.07
CA SER A 204 -12.65 -19.44 -28.19
C SER A 204 -11.94 -18.14 -27.78
N ILE A 205 -11.28 -17.47 -28.73
CA ILE A 205 -10.73 -16.14 -28.52
C ILE A 205 -11.87 -15.12 -28.47
N ILE A 206 -11.85 -14.22 -27.50
CA ILE A 206 -12.98 -13.35 -27.12
C ILE A 206 -13.63 -12.54 -28.26
N ASN A 207 -12.87 -12.13 -29.27
CA ASN A 207 -13.37 -11.45 -30.46
C ASN A 207 -12.34 -11.46 -31.59
N SER A 208 -12.81 -11.14 -32.80
CA SER A 208 -12.00 -11.03 -34.03
C SER A 208 -10.76 -10.15 -33.87
N ARG A 209 -10.83 -9.03 -33.14
CA ARG A 209 -9.67 -8.15 -32.91
C ARG A 209 -8.56 -8.84 -32.10
N HIS A 210 -8.90 -9.64 -31.09
CA HIS A 210 -7.91 -10.41 -30.33
C HIS A 210 -7.36 -11.58 -31.14
N PHE A 211 -8.22 -12.24 -31.92
CA PHE A 211 -7.83 -13.30 -32.85
C PHE A 211 -6.86 -12.80 -33.93
N ASP A 212 -7.14 -11.64 -34.54
CA ASP A 212 -6.30 -11.04 -35.58
C ASP A 212 -4.96 -10.55 -35.04
N ARG A 213 -4.92 -10.03 -33.80
CA ARG A 213 -3.65 -9.77 -33.10
C ARG A 213 -2.84 -11.05 -32.92
N LEU A 214 -3.42 -12.10 -32.35
CA LEU A 214 -2.74 -13.39 -32.14
C LEU A 214 -2.27 -14.02 -33.46
N THR A 215 -3.05 -13.86 -34.52
CA THR A 215 -2.71 -14.26 -35.90
C THR A 215 -1.48 -13.50 -36.39
N SER A 216 -1.44 -12.17 -36.27
CA SER A 216 -0.28 -11.36 -36.66
C SER A 216 1.01 -11.68 -35.87
N LEU A 217 0.92 -12.16 -34.62
CA LEU A 217 2.08 -12.62 -33.85
C LEU A 217 2.68 -13.93 -34.38
N LEU A 218 1.90 -14.76 -35.10
CA LEU A 218 2.38 -15.98 -35.75
C LEU A 218 2.86 -15.73 -37.19
N ASP A 219 2.34 -14.69 -37.84
CA ASP A 219 2.66 -14.35 -39.24
C ASP A 219 3.83 -13.35 -39.37
N ASP A 220 4.35 -12.83 -38.25
CA ASP A 220 5.63 -12.09 -38.18
C ASP A 220 6.75 -12.96 -38.81
N GLU A 221 7.51 -12.37 -39.74
CA GLU A 221 8.59 -13.05 -40.49
C GLU A 221 9.67 -13.63 -39.58
N LYS A 222 9.91 -13.02 -38.40
CA LYS A 222 10.85 -13.52 -37.39
C LYS A 222 10.33 -14.74 -36.61
N VAL A 223 9.02 -15.00 -36.66
CA VAL A 223 8.30 -15.89 -35.74
C VAL A 223 7.64 -17.08 -36.47
N SER A 224 7.13 -16.88 -37.68
CA SER A 224 6.44 -17.93 -38.47
C SER A 224 7.29 -19.21 -38.63
N GLY A 225 8.57 -19.07 -38.98
CA GLY A 225 9.54 -20.16 -39.08
C GLY A 225 9.99 -20.78 -37.74
N LYS A 226 9.37 -20.40 -36.61
CA LYS A 226 9.70 -20.89 -35.25
C LYS A 226 8.61 -21.78 -34.65
N VAL A 227 7.47 -21.94 -35.32
CA VAL A 227 6.37 -22.80 -34.86
C VAL A 227 6.78 -24.27 -34.98
N VAL A 228 6.83 -24.98 -33.85
CA VAL A 228 7.16 -26.42 -33.77
C VAL A 228 5.95 -27.31 -33.52
N PHE A 229 4.84 -26.75 -33.04
CA PHE A 229 3.55 -27.41 -32.93
C PHE A 229 2.39 -26.41 -33.05
N GLY A 230 1.24 -26.86 -33.57
CA GLY A 230 0.03 -26.04 -33.72
C GLY A 230 0.05 -25.15 -34.96
N GLY A 231 -0.35 -23.89 -34.80
CA GLY A 231 -0.40 -22.87 -35.86
C GLY A 231 -1.71 -22.81 -36.65
N GLN A 232 -2.60 -23.81 -36.57
CA GLN A 232 -3.90 -23.80 -37.24
C GLN A 232 -4.90 -22.87 -36.54
N ARG A 233 -5.78 -22.24 -37.33
CA ARG A 233 -6.63 -21.11 -36.93
C ARG A 233 -7.98 -21.23 -37.63
N ASP A 234 -9.06 -20.98 -36.90
CA ASP A 234 -10.41 -20.87 -37.43
C ASP A 234 -11.00 -19.52 -37.01
N LYS A 235 -11.12 -18.59 -37.96
CA LYS A 235 -11.66 -17.24 -37.72
C LYS A 235 -13.19 -17.23 -37.58
N SER A 236 -13.89 -18.27 -38.04
CA SER A 236 -15.36 -18.35 -37.94
C SER A 236 -15.80 -18.70 -36.52
N ASN A 237 -15.12 -19.66 -35.87
CA ASN A 237 -15.33 -20.01 -34.46
C ASN A 237 -14.34 -19.32 -33.49
N LEU A 238 -13.50 -18.40 -34.00
CA LEU A 238 -12.45 -17.70 -33.26
C LEU A 238 -11.49 -18.63 -32.47
N LYS A 239 -11.25 -19.86 -32.94
CA LYS A 239 -10.35 -20.82 -32.29
C LYS A 239 -8.95 -20.81 -32.90
N ILE A 240 -7.92 -20.88 -32.06
CA ILE A 240 -6.52 -21.07 -32.47
C ILE A 240 -5.99 -22.30 -31.74
N VAL A 241 -5.40 -23.25 -32.48
CA VAL A 241 -4.85 -24.50 -31.90
C VAL A 241 -3.72 -24.17 -30.91
N PRO A 242 -3.59 -24.92 -29.79
CA PRO A 242 -2.44 -24.84 -28.91
C PRO A 242 -1.11 -24.84 -29.67
N THR A 243 -0.40 -23.72 -29.65
CA THR A 243 0.76 -23.45 -30.52
C THR A 243 2.03 -23.29 -29.70
N ILE A 244 3.10 -23.99 -30.09
CA ILE A 244 4.41 -23.96 -29.43
C ILE A 244 5.44 -23.38 -30.41
N LEU A 245 6.27 -22.46 -29.94
CA LEU A 245 7.35 -21.85 -30.71
C LEU A 245 8.69 -22.09 -30.03
N LEU A 246 9.73 -22.47 -30.78
CA LEU A 246 11.07 -22.72 -30.23
C LEU A 246 12.05 -21.62 -30.67
N ASP A 247 12.68 -20.98 -29.69
CA ASP A 247 13.64 -19.88 -29.88
C ASP A 247 13.17 -18.77 -30.85
N PRO A 248 11.98 -18.15 -30.67
CA PRO A 248 11.66 -16.88 -31.31
C PRO A 248 12.63 -15.79 -30.84
N PRO A 249 13.06 -14.84 -31.70
CA PRO A 249 14.00 -13.80 -31.31
C PRO A 249 13.51 -12.93 -30.13
N ASP A 250 14.41 -12.55 -29.21
CA ASP A 250 14.07 -11.74 -28.04
C ASP A 250 13.41 -10.38 -28.40
N ASP A 251 13.71 -9.85 -29.58
CA ASP A 251 13.22 -8.57 -30.11
C ASP A 251 11.91 -8.68 -30.91
N SER A 252 11.41 -9.89 -31.15
CA SER A 252 10.16 -10.14 -31.88
C SER A 252 8.93 -9.72 -31.07
N VAL A 253 7.83 -9.35 -31.75
CA VAL A 253 6.65 -8.76 -31.09
C VAL A 253 6.05 -9.71 -30.04
N ILE A 254 6.06 -11.02 -30.31
CA ILE A 254 5.59 -12.07 -29.39
C ILE A 254 6.40 -12.16 -28.08
N MET A 255 7.62 -11.62 -28.04
CA MET A 255 8.49 -11.60 -26.86
C MET A 255 8.47 -10.28 -26.06
N ASN A 256 7.82 -9.23 -26.59
CA ASN A 256 7.76 -7.90 -25.98
C ASN A 256 6.52 -7.71 -25.09
N ASP A 257 5.31 -7.79 -25.66
CA ASP A 257 4.03 -7.62 -24.96
C ASP A 257 3.42 -8.97 -24.50
N GLU A 258 2.42 -8.92 -23.61
CA GLU A 258 1.66 -10.09 -23.14
C GLU A 258 0.97 -10.83 -24.32
N ILE A 259 1.18 -12.15 -24.44
CA ILE A 259 0.58 -12.93 -25.54
C ILE A 259 -0.93 -13.01 -25.33
N PHE A 260 -1.39 -13.32 -24.12
CA PHE A 260 -2.82 -13.41 -23.78
C PHE A 260 -3.62 -14.26 -24.78
N GLY A 261 -3.18 -15.51 -24.96
CA GLY A 261 -3.73 -16.47 -25.92
C GLY A 261 -2.90 -17.76 -26.02
N PRO A 262 -3.24 -18.66 -26.95
CA PRO A 262 -2.79 -20.05 -26.95
C PRO A 262 -1.41 -20.27 -27.59
N LEU A 263 -0.54 -19.26 -27.58
CA LEU A 263 0.82 -19.33 -28.14
C LEU A 263 1.83 -19.40 -26.99
N LEU A 264 2.76 -20.36 -27.02
CA LEU A 264 3.78 -20.57 -25.99
C LEU A 264 5.20 -20.65 -26.60
N PRO A 265 5.95 -19.55 -26.60
CA PRO A 265 7.40 -19.55 -26.75
C PRO A 265 8.12 -20.43 -25.73
N ILE A 266 9.14 -21.14 -26.19
CA ILE A 266 10.14 -21.84 -25.41
C ILE A 266 11.50 -21.24 -25.78
N ILE A 267 12.17 -20.65 -24.81
CA ILE A 267 13.50 -20.06 -24.93
C ILE A 267 14.52 -21.07 -24.41
N THR A 268 15.57 -21.34 -25.19
CA THR A 268 16.70 -22.15 -24.74
C THR A 268 17.81 -21.30 -24.12
N VAL A 269 18.44 -21.87 -23.10
CA VAL A 269 19.61 -21.35 -22.39
C VAL A 269 20.62 -22.48 -22.17
N ASP A 270 21.85 -22.15 -21.79
CA ASP A 270 22.84 -23.18 -21.42
C ASP A 270 22.57 -23.72 -20.01
N LYS A 271 22.18 -22.87 -19.06
CA LYS A 271 21.71 -23.25 -17.71
C LYS A 271 20.43 -22.54 -17.32
N VAL A 272 19.60 -23.16 -16.48
CA VAL A 272 18.30 -22.60 -16.06
C VAL A 272 18.45 -21.35 -15.17
N GLU A 273 19.55 -21.26 -14.43
CA GLU A 273 19.96 -20.13 -13.60
C GLU A 273 20.22 -18.86 -14.44
N ASP A 274 20.77 -19.01 -15.65
CA ASP A 274 20.95 -17.91 -16.61
C ASP A 274 19.59 -17.29 -17.00
N GLY A 275 18.53 -18.10 -16.98
CA GLY A 275 17.15 -17.66 -17.18
C GLY A 275 16.65 -16.71 -16.09
N ILE A 276 17.03 -16.92 -14.82
CA ILE A 276 16.65 -16.04 -13.70
C ILE A 276 17.23 -14.65 -13.93
N HIS A 277 18.54 -14.57 -14.16
CA HIS A 277 19.26 -13.30 -14.18
C HIS A 277 19.23 -12.60 -15.54
N GLY A 278 19.43 -13.34 -16.64
CA GLY A 278 19.54 -12.79 -17.99
C GLY A 278 18.24 -12.67 -18.79
N LYS A 279 17.15 -13.33 -18.37
CA LYS A 279 15.87 -13.35 -19.11
C LYS A 279 14.65 -12.90 -18.29
N ILE A 280 14.53 -13.28 -17.02
CA ILE A 280 13.41 -12.87 -16.16
C ILE A 280 13.70 -11.49 -15.55
N ASN A 281 14.78 -11.36 -14.78
CA ASN A 281 15.11 -10.10 -14.07
C ASN A 281 15.55 -8.96 -15.00
N ALA A 282 15.71 -9.23 -16.30
CA ALA A 282 15.94 -8.23 -17.35
C ALA A 282 14.64 -7.61 -17.92
N LYS A 283 13.46 -8.11 -17.52
CA LYS A 283 12.14 -7.63 -17.95
C LYS A 283 11.34 -7.06 -16.77
N GLU A 284 10.20 -6.44 -17.08
CA GLU A 284 9.27 -5.92 -16.07
C GLU A 284 8.71 -7.03 -15.17
N LYS A 285 8.45 -6.70 -13.89
CA LYS A 285 8.08 -7.67 -12.85
C LYS A 285 6.73 -8.35 -13.16
N PRO A 286 6.68 -9.69 -13.31
CA PRO A 286 5.47 -10.40 -13.74
C PRO A 286 4.45 -10.59 -12.61
N LEU A 287 3.17 -10.73 -12.97
CA LEU A 287 2.09 -11.02 -12.03
C LEU A 287 2.25 -12.41 -11.38
N ALA A 288 2.68 -13.40 -12.17
CA ALA A 288 3.01 -14.74 -11.71
C ALA A 288 4.35 -15.23 -12.28
N ALA A 289 5.10 -16.00 -11.51
CA ALA A 289 6.32 -16.67 -11.97
C ALA A 289 6.33 -18.14 -11.53
N TYR A 290 6.75 -19.03 -12.44
CA TYR A 290 6.68 -20.47 -12.26
C TYR A 290 8.05 -21.15 -12.38
N LEU A 291 8.27 -22.20 -11.60
CA LEU A 291 9.47 -23.03 -11.64
C LEU A 291 9.11 -24.51 -11.50
N PHE A 292 9.58 -25.34 -12.41
CA PHE A 292 9.50 -26.79 -12.35
C PHE A 292 10.89 -27.38 -12.13
N THR A 293 11.16 -27.90 -10.92
CA THR A 293 12.40 -28.60 -10.53
C THR A 293 12.20 -29.38 -9.22
N ASN A 294 12.95 -30.48 -9.05
CA ASN A 294 13.15 -31.13 -7.75
C ASN A 294 14.32 -30.54 -6.94
N ASP A 295 15.20 -29.71 -7.52
CA ASP A 295 16.32 -29.12 -6.75
C ASP A 295 15.85 -27.98 -5.84
N LYS A 296 15.98 -28.24 -4.53
CA LYS A 296 15.65 -27.28 -3.47
C LYS A 296 16.55 -26.04 -3.48
N LYS A 297 17.78 -26.11 -4.01
CA LYS A 297 18.65 -24.94 -4.17
C LYS A 297 18.07 -23.99 -5.20
N LEU A 298 17.79 -24.48 -6.40
CA LEU A 298 17.17 -23.70 -7.48
C LEU A 298 15.81 -23.12 -7.06
N GLN A 299 15.00 -23.87 -6.30
CA GLN A 299 13.76 -23.33 -5.71
C GLN A 299 14.03 -22.13 -4.79
N GLN A 300 14.97 -22.24 -3.85
CA GLN A 300 15.30 -21.15 -2.92
C GLN A 300 15.96 -19.95 -3.64
N GLU A 301 16.75 -20.20 -4.68
CA GLU A 301 17.36 -19.16 -5.50
C GLU A 301 16.31 -18.39 -6.31
N PHE A 302 15.42 -19.08 -7.00
CA PHE A 302 14.28 -18.48 -7.72
C PHE A 302 13.39 -17.64 -6.79
N ILE A 303 13.01 -18.19 -5.63
CA ILE A 303 12.19 -17.47 -4.63
C ILE A 303 12.91 -16.23 -4.08
N ARG A 304 14.24 -16.23 -3.98
CA ARG A 304 15.04 -15.10 -3.49
C ARG A 304 15.34 -14.05 -4.56
N ASN A 305 15.53 -14.47 -5.81
CA ASN A 305 16.09 -13.64 -6.87
C ASN A 305 15.04 -13.11 -7.86
N VAL A 306 13.95 -13.83 -8.14
CA VAL A 306 12.85 -13.34 -8.98
C VAL A 306 11.85 -12.55 -8.12
N SER A 307 11.56 -11.31 -8.49
CA SER A 307 10.47 -10.52 -7.90
C SER A 307 9.24 -10.59 -8.80
N ALA A 308 8.10 -10.99 -8.23
CA ALA A 308 6.84 -11.24 -8.95
C ALA A 308 5.66 -11.06 -7.99
N GLY A 309 4.45 -10.86 -8.54
CA GLY A 309 3.22 -10.76 -7.74
C GLY A 309 3.00 -12.01 -6.87
N CYS A 310 3.00 -13.18 -7.50
CA CYS A 310 2.91 -14.48 -6.85
C CYS A 310 3.76 -15.56 -7.53
N MET A 311 3.97 -16.69 -6.87
CA MET A 311 4.76 -17.82 -7.37
C MET A 311 4.10 -19.17 -7.11
N ALA A 312 4.30 -20.13 -8.03
CA ALA A 312 4.07 -21.54 -7.76
C ALA A 312 5.24 -22.41 -8.25
N ILE A 313 5.59 -23.40 -7.42
CA ILE A 313 6.67 -24.34 -7.65
C ILE A 313 6.06 -25.71 -7.97
N ASN A 314 6.45 -26.27 -9.12
CA ASN A 314 5.96 -27.51 -9.73
C ASN A 314 4.46 -27.57 -10.08
N ASP A 315 3.74 -26.45 -10.10
CA ASP A 315 2.37 -26.32 -10.62
C ASP A 315 2.15 -24.91 -11.20
N THR A 316 1.03 -24.68 -11.90
CA THR A 316 0.65 -23.34 -12.39
C THR A 316 -0.76 -22.96 -11.93
N THR A 317 -1.05 -21.66 -11.85
CA THR A 317 -2.34 -21.03 -11.48
C THR A 317 -2.93 -21.37 -10.08
N LEU A 318 -2.55 -22.50 -9.48
CA LEU A 318 -3.17 -23.04 -8.27
C LEU A 318 -3.02 -22.14 -7.04
N GLN A 319 -1.99 -21.28 -7.00
CA GLN A 319 -1.79 -20.33 -5.91
C GLN A 319 -2.98 -19.38 -5.71
N LEU A 320 -3.77 -19.14 -6.76
CA LEU A 320 -4.97 -18.30 -6.70
C LEU A 320 -6.12 -18.94 -5.90
N THR A 321 -6.14 -20.27 -5.78
CA THR A 321 -7.18 -21.00 -5.06
C THR A 321 -6.99 -21.01 -3.54
N GLU A 322 -5.83 -20.58 -3.05
CA GLU A 322 -5.50 -20.56 -1.62
C GLU A 322 -5.87 -19.21 -0.98
N HIS A 323 -7.04 -19.15 -0.33
CA HIS A 323 -7.51 -17.96 0.39
C HIS A 323 -6.63 -17.52 1.58
N SER A 324 -5.61 -18.32 1.92
CA SER A 324 -4.60 -18.02 2.93
C SER A 324 -3.39 -17.26 2.37
N LEU A 325 -3.24 -17.18 1.05
CA LEU A 325 -2.22 -16.41 0.35
C LEU A 325 -2.81 -15.09 -0.18
N PRO A 326 -2.02 -14.00 -0.21
CA PRO A 326 -2.36 -12.81 -0.96
C PRO A 326 -2.20 -13.05 -2.47
N PHE A 327 -3.06 -12.43 -3.27
CA PHE A 327 -2.83 -12.23 -4.70
C PHE A 327 -2.80 -10.74 -5.02
N GLY A 328 -1.93 -10.31 -5.91
CA GLY A 328 -1.63 -8.90 -6.16
C GLY A 328 -0.45 -8.70 -7.11
N GLY A 329 -0.49 -7.62 -7.88
CA GLY A 329 0.59 -7.21 -8.79
C GLY A 329 1.78 -6.52 -8.11
N VAL A 330 2.87 -6.38 -8.85
CA VAL A 330 4.00 -5.51 -8.47
C VAL A 330 4.63 -4.86 -9.73
N GLY A 331 4.77 -3.53 -9.72
CA GLY A 331 5.28 -2.78 -10.88
C GLY A 331 4.23 -2.66 -11.99
N GLU A 332 4.60 -2.97 -13.24
CA GLU A 332 3.67 -2.88 -14.38
C GLU A 332 2.49 -3.88 -14.30
N SER A 333 2.66 -4.98 -13.54
CA SER A 333 1.56 -5.92 -13.21
C SER A 333 0.58 -5.36 -12.15
N GLY A 334 0.80 -4.13 -11.68
CA GLY A 334 -0.09 -3.41 -10.77
C GLY A 334 0.39 -3.39 -9.33
N PHE A 335 -0.55 -3.18 -8.39
CA PHE A 335 -0.25 -3.05 -6.97
C PHE A 335 -1.49 -3.16 -6.08
N GLY A 336 -1.24 -3.45 -4.80
CA GLY A 336 -2.25 -3.86 -3.84
C GLY A 336 -2.37 -5.38 -3.80
N ALA A 337 -3.06 -5.92 -2.80
CA ALA A 337 -3.28 -7.37 -2.69
C ALA A 337 -4.63 -7.68 -2.03
N TYR A 338 -5.25 -8.77 -2.46
CA TYR A 338 -6.56 -9.27 -2.00
C TYR A 338 -6.52 -10.81 -1.89
N HIS A 339 -7.69 -11.46 -1.87
CA HIS A 339 -7.99 -12.83 -1.43
C HIS A 339 -8.12 -12.97 0.10
N GLY A 340 -9.14 -13.72 0.54
CA GLY A 340 -9.37 -14.05 1.96
C GLY A 340 -9.28 -12.85 2.91
N LYS A 341 -8.40 -12.92 3.92
CA LYS A 341 -8.16 -11.81 4.85
C LYS A 341 -7.62 -10.57 4.14
N PHE A 342 -6.80 -10.73 3.10
CA PHE A 342 -6.22 -9.59 2.38
C PHE A 342 -7.29 -8.83 1.59
N SER A 343 -8.34 -9.47 1.09
CA SER A 343 -9.52 -8.77 0.56
C SER A 343 -10.14 -7.84 1.61
N PHE A 344 -10.35 -8.32 2.83
CA PHE A 344 -10.86 -7.50 3.93
C PHE A 344 -9.90 -6.34 4.28
N GLU A 345 -8.58 -6.60 4.34
CA GLU A 345 -7.58 -5.56 4.63
C GLU A 345 -7.45 -4.52 3.49
N ALA A 346 -7.72 -4.88 2.24
CA ALA A 346 -7.66 -3.97 1.08
C ALA A 346 -8.84 -2.99 0.99
N PHE A 347 -9.97 -3.33 1.64
CA PHE A 347 -11.20 -2.54 1.68
C PHE A 347 -11.53 -1.98 3.08
N SER A 348 -10.57 -1.99 4.01
CA SER A 348 -10.70 -1.42 5.35
C SER A 348 -9.62 -0.38 5.62
N HIS A 349 -9.97 0.71 6.31
CA HIS A 349 -9.00 1.53 7.04
C HIS A 349 -8.62 0.85 8.37
N LYS A 350 -7.42 1.14 8.87
CA LYS A 350 -6.92 0.67 10.18
C LYS A 350 -6.73 1.87 11.11
N LYS A 351 -7.84 2.39 11.62
CA LYS A 351 -7.88 3.54 12.52
C LYS A 351 -7.14 3.23 13.83
N ALA A 352 -6.12 4.02 14.12
CA ALA A 352 -5.35 3.94 15.35
C ALA A 352 -6.06 4.70 16.48
N VAL A 353 -6.18 4.10 17.67
CA VAL A 353 -6.82 4.72 18.84
C VAL A 353 -5.88 4.66 20.04
N LEU A 354 -5.55 5.83 20.61
CA LEU A 354 -4.86 5.94 21.91
C LEU A 354 -5.85 6.41 22.98
N ILE A 355 -5.94 5.70 24.11
CA ILE A 355 -6.80 6.06 25.25
C ILE A 355 -5.91 6.37 26.45
N ARG A 356 -6.05 7.58 27.02
CA ARG A 356 -5.27 8.03 28.18
C ARG A 356 -6.18 8.44 29.35
N SER A 357 -5.70 8.29 30.57
CA SER A 357 -6.40 8.81 31.76
C SER A 357 -6.06 10.29 32.02
N PHE A 358 -6.94 11.01 32.72
CA PHE A 358 -6.61 12.28 33.36
C PHE A 358 -5.75 12.11 34.63
N ALA A 359 -5.72 10.91 35.22
CA ALA A 359 -4.89 10.59 36.38
C ALA A 359 -3.42 10.33 35.98
N GLY A 360 -2.48 10.68 36.87
CA GLY A 360 -1.05 10.45 36.65
C GLY A 360 -0.41 11.35 35.59
N ASP A 361 -0.94 12.56 35.38
CA ASP A 361 -0.38 13.52 34.42
C ASP A 361 0.86 14.24 34.99
N VAL A 362 1.92 14.35 34.20
CA VAL A 362 3.27 14.77 34.67
C VAL A 362 3.58 16.19 34.19
N GLU A 363 3.60 17.15 35.11
CA GLU A 363 3.79 18.58 34.82
C GLU A 363 5.13 18.93 34.14
N ALA A 364 6.15 18.08 34.30
CA ALA A 364 7.43 18.24 33.59
C ALA A 364 7.29 18.21 32.05
N ARG A 365 6.20 17.62 31.51
CA ARG A 365 5.92 17.61 30.06
C ARG A 365 5.54 18.99 29.50
N TYR A 366 5.07 19.92 30.33
CA TYR A 366 4.52 21.20 29.88
C TYR A 366 5.48 22.38 30.10
N PRO A 367 5.42 23.42 29.24
CA PRO A 367 6.07 24.71 29.45
C PRO A 367 5.69 25.36 30.80
N PRO A 368 6.48 26.34 31.29
CA PRO A 368 7.79 26.75 30.79
C PRO A 368 8.88 25.71 31.12
N TYR A 369 9.81 25.50 30.19
CA TYR A 369 10.86 24.50 30.37
C TYR A 369 12.07 25.07 31.12
N SER A 370 12.27 24.61 32.35
CA SER A 370 13.50 24.87 33.12
C SER A 370 14.59 23.82 32.82
N PRO A 371 15.88 24.12 33.05
CA PRO A 371 16.96 23.14 32.89
C PRO A 371 16.72 21.84 33.69
N GLY A 372 16.10 21.93 34.87
CA GLY A 372 15.72 20.76 35.68
C GLY A 372 14.62 19.90 35.03
N LYS A 373 13.55 20.51 34.50
CA LYS A 373 12.53 19.78 33.70
C LYS A 373 13.19 19.08 32.50
N LEU A 374 14.03 19.80 31.76
CA LEU A 374 14.76 19.27 30.60
C LEU A 374 15.68 18.11 30.95
N GLN A 375 16.48 18.23 32.03
CA GLN A 375 17.43 17.18 32.43
C GLN A 375 16.71 15.91 32.92
N PHE A 376 15.61 16.04 33.67
CA PHE A 376 14.74 14.92 34.03
C PHE A 376 14.21 14.19 32.80
N LEU A 377 13.72 14.95 31.81
CA LEU A 377 13.16 14.39 30.57
C LEU A 377 14.24 13.71 29.72
N LYS A 378 15.43 14.32 29.55
CA LYS A 378 16.55 13.70 28.82
C LYS A 378 17.08 12.43 29.51
N ALA A 379 17.14 12.40 30.84
CA ALA A 379 17.57 11.24 31.61
C ALA A 379 16.67 10.00 31.42
N VAL A 380 15.40 10.20 31.05
CA VAL A 380 14.45 9.12 30.69
C VAL A 380 14.65 8.62 29.25
N LEU A 381 15.43 9.31 28.39
CA LEU A 381 15.29 9.21 26.93
C LEU A 381 16.57 8.98 26.06
N SER A 382 17.79 9.43 26.42
CA SER A 382 18.95 9.51 25.48
C SER A 382 20.34 8.96 25.92
N GLY A 383 21.32 8.96 24.98
CA GLY A 383 22.71 8.47 25.09
C GLY A 383 23.63 9.01 23.94
N ASN A 384 24.95 8.74 23.94
CA ASN A 384 26.04 9.49 23.22
C ASN A 384 27.01 8.57 22.41
N LYS A 385 28.04 8.94 21.58
CA LYS A 385 28.56 10.07 20.72
C LYS A 385 29.82 9.53 19.94
N ASN A 386 30.52 10.13 18.94
CA ASN A 386 30.63 11.46 18.28
C ASN A 386 31.18 11.31 16.80
N GLN A 387 31.96 12.30 16.27
CA GLN A 387 32.85 12.34 15.05
C GLN A 387 32.27 12.67 13.65
N SER A 388 33.12 13.11 12.69
CA SER A 388 32.82 14.25 11.77
C SER A 388 33.36 14.22 10.31
N ILE A 389 32.72 15.03 9.42
CA ILE A 389 33.07 15.50 8.03
C ILE A 389 33.12 14.45 6.89
N ILE A 390 32.96 14.76 5.57
CA ILE A 390 32.95 16.03 4.76
C ILE A 390 31.66 16.13 3.87
N ILE A 391 31.57 16.95 2.80
CA ILE A 391 30.40 17.14 1.89
C ILE A 391 30.82 17.40 0.41
N MET A 392 30.07 16.86 -0.58
CA MET A 392 29.92 17.35 -1.98
C MET A 392 28.50 17.03 -2.54
N ALA A 393 28.07 17.67 -3.64
CA ALA A 393 26.70 17.54 -4.23
C ALA A 393 26.66 16.71 -5.54
N LEU A 394 25.46 16.31 -6.00
CA LEU A 394 25.24 15.30 -7.06
C LEU A 394 24.04 15.55 -8.01
N ASP A 395 24.06 14.91 -9.19
CA ASP A 395 22.99 14.89 -10.21
C ASP A 395 21.89 13.84 -9.93
N ALA A 396 20.63 14.24 -10.11
CA ALA A 396 19.44 13.43 -9.88
C ALA A 396 19.27 12.23 -10.83
N GLU A 397 19.68 12.30 -12.10
CA GLU A 397 19.51 11.15 -13.02
C GLU A 397 20.54 10.06 -12.76
N ALA A 398 21.81 10.44 -12.56
CA ALA A 398 22.84 9.52 -12.10
C ALA A 398 22.47 8.85 -10.76
N VAL A 399 21.90 9.61 -9.82
CA VAL A 399 21.41 9.10 -8.53
C VAL A 399 20.41 7.95 -8.70
N VAL A 400 19.33 8.15 -9.47
CA VAL A 400 18.28 7.12 -9.64
C VAL A 400 18.82 5.87 -10.34
N LYS A 401 19.69 6.05 -11.34
CA LYS A 401 20.32 4.93 -12.07
C LYS A 401 21.24 4.08 -11.18
N GLU A 402 22.05 4.73 -10.34
CA GLU A 402 22.98 4.06 -9.42
C GLU A 402 22.22 3.28 -8.32
N LEU A 403 21.24 3.91 -7.68
CA LEU A 403 20.42 3.29 -6.63
C LEU A 403 19.69 2.04 -7.12
N ARG A 404 19.12 2.08 -8.32
CA ARG A 404 18.53 0.92 -8.99
C ARG A 404 19.54 -0.22 -9.22
N SER A 405 20.77 0.12 -9.63
CA SER A 405 21.85 -0.87 -9.78
C SER A 405 22.20 -1.53 -8.45
N THR A 406 22.34 -0.74 -7.38
CA THR A 406 22.61 -1.26 -6.03
C THR A 406 21.48 -2.13 -5.49
N TYR A 407 20.21 -1.74 -5.68
CA TYR A 407 19.07 -2.59 -5.34
C TYR A 407 19.09 -3.92 -6.10
N THR A 408 19.29 -3.86 -7.41
CA THR A 408 19.31 -5.04 -8.30
C THR A 408 20.43 -6.02 -7.95
N SER A 409 21.57 -5.53 -7.43
CA SER A 409 22.66 -6.38 -6.91
C SER A 409 22.28 -7.21 -5.67
N GLY A 410 21.15 -6.91 -5.02
CA GLY A 410 20.68 -7.59 -3.82
C GLY A 410 21.40 -7.18 -2.52
N LYS A 411 22.34 -6.23 -2.55
CA LYS A 411 23.09 -5.70 -1.39
C LYS A 411 22.18 -5.41 -0.19
N THR A 412 21.08 -4.70 -0.44
CA THR A 412 20.11 -4.22 0.54
C THR A 412 19.21 -5.33 1.11
N LYS A 413 19.16 -6.52 0.47
CA LYS A 413 18.31 -7.64 0.92
C LYS A 413 18.80 -8.28 2.24
N SER A 414 20.09 -8.19 2.59
CA SER A 414 20.67 -8.89 3.76
C SER A 414 20.30 -8.28 5.13
N PHE A 415 20.09 -9.12 6.15
CA PHE A 415 19.74 -8.66 7.51
C PHE A 415 20.87 -7.81 8.13
N GLU A 416 22.11 -8.23 7.91
CA GLU A 416 23.34 -7.65 8.44
C GLU A 416 23.53 -6.22 7.92
N TRP A 417 23.29 -5.98 6.62
CA TRP A 417 23.31 -4.65 6.04
C TRP A 417 22.23 -3.74 6.65
N ARG A 418 20.96 -4.19 6.69
CA ARG A 418 19.85 -3.40 7.26
C ARG A 418 20.13 -3.02 8.72
N VAL A 419 20.63 -3.96 9.54
CA VAL A 419 21.02 -3.71 10.93
C VAL A 419 22.18 -2.72 11.04
N SER A 420 23.14 -2.71 10.11
CA SER A 420 24.23 -1.70 10.09
C SER A 420 23.68 -0.29 9.86
N GLN A 421 22.76 -0.13 8.91
CA GLN A 421 22.18 1.16 8.52
C GLN A 421 21.25 1.71 9.61
N LEU A 422 20.42 0.85 10.22
CA LEU A 422 19.59 1.22 11.37
C LEU A 422 20.41 1.64 12.59
N LYS A 423 21.57 0.99 12.83
CA LYS A 423 22.53 1.44 13.85
C LYS A 423 23.22 2.74 13.47
N ALA A 424 23.42 3.03 12.19
CA ALA A 424 23.97 4.30 11.73
C ALA A 424 22.99 5.46 11.98
N LEU A 425 21.70 5.30 11.62
CA LEU A 425 20.65 6.28 11.94
C LEU A 425 20.55 6.56 13.45
N LEU A 426 20.62 5.52 14.28
CA LEU A 426 20.65 5.68 15.74
C LEU A 426 21.92 6.40 16.25
N LYS A 427 23.07 6.26 15.57
CA LYS A 427 24.26 7.09 15.84
C LYS A 427 24.02 8.54 15.45
N ILE A 428 23.41 8.83 14.30
CA ILE A 428 23.14 10.22 13.88
C ILE A 428 22.36 10.97 14.97
N THR A 429 21.22 10.43 15.41
CA THR A 429 20.34 11.09 16.39
C THR A 429 20.99 11.29 17.77
N THR A 430 21.90 10.40 18.18
CA THR A 430 22.59 10.45 19.47
C THR A 430 23.90 11.23 19.43
N HIS A 431 24.61 11.21 18.29
CA HIS A 431 25.88 11.88 18.13
C HIS A 431 25.69 13.38 17.82
N HIS A 432 24.67 13.72 17.02
CA HIS A 432 24.42 15.09 16.53
C HIS A 432 23.20 15.77 17.15
N GLU A 433 22.78 15.36 18.37
CA GLU A 433 21.62 15.94 19.08
C GLU A 433 21.61 17.48 19.07
N LYS A 434 22.77 18.12 19.34
CA LYS A 434 22.90 19.58 19.37
C LYS A 434 22.74 20.19 17.98
N ASP A 435 23.45 19.66 17.00
CA ASP A 435 23.44 20.11 15.60
C ASP A 435 22.01 20.06 15.02
N ILE A 436 21.26 19.00 15.36
CA ILE A 436 19.85 18.81 14.97
C ILE A 436 18.95 19.85 15.66
N VAL A 437 19.11 20.07 16.97
CA VAL A 437 18.38 21.12 17.70
C VAL A 437 18.68 22.52 17.14
N GLU A 438 19.93 22.79 16.77
CA GLU A 438 20.37 24.09 16.23
C GLU A 438 19.78 24.34 14.82
N ALA A 439 19.78 23.35 13.93
CA ALA A 439 19.13 23.44 12.62
C ALA A 439 17.61 23.65 12.74
N LEU A 440 16.93 22.86 13.58
CA LEU A 440 15.49 23.01 13.85
C LEU A 440 15.15 24.36 14.50
N ARG A 441 16.07 24.91 15.29
CA ARG A 441 15.94 26.26 15.87
C ARG A 441 16.19 27.36 14.85
N SER A 442 17.06 27.14 13.86
CA SER A 442 17.26 28.06 12.74
C SER A 442 16.05 28.09 11.80
N ASP A 443 15.48 26.94 11.44
CA ASP A 443 14.36 26.86 10.47
C ASP A 443 13.00 27.22 11.08
N LEU A 444 12.74 26.87 12.35
CA LEU A 444 11.40 26.92 12.96
C LEU A 444 11.31 27.77 14.25
N ASN A 445 12.44 28.28 14.75
CA ASN A 445 12.58 28.76 16.13
C ASN A 445 12.15 27.71 17.19
N LYS A 446 12.14 26.42 16.82
CA LYS A 446 11.64 25.31 17.63
C LYS A 446 12.40 25.24 18.97
N PRO A 447 11.72 25.09 20.13
CA PRO A 447 12.37 24.92 21.42
C PRO A 447 13.19 23.62 21.49
N GLU A 448 14.28 23.62 22.26
CA GLU A 448 15.14 22.43 22.44
C GLU A 448 14.34 21.20 22.90
N TYR A 449 13.34 21.39 23.78
CA TYR A 449 12.47 20.31 24.23
C TYR A 449 11.67 19.70 23.07
N GLU A 450 11.04 20.55 22.25
CA GLU A 450 10.14 20.12 21.19
C GLU A 450 10.92 19.37 20.10
N ALA A 451 12.08 19.91 19.71
CA ALA A 451 13.02 19.27 18.80
C ALA A 451 13.50 17.91 19.34
N PHE A 452 13.86 17.84 20.63
CA PHE A 452 14.33 16.59 21.24
C PHE A 452 13.24 15.52 21.33
N VAL A 453 12.02 15.87 21.78
CA VAL A 453 10.96 14.88 22.03
C VAL A 453 10.25 14.44 20.75
N HIS A 454 9.89 15.36 19.85
CA HIS A 454 9.11 15.01 18.66
C HIS A 454 9.98 14.46 17.53
N GLU A 455 11.16 15.04 17.28
CA GLU A 455 12.05 14.61 16.19
C GLU A 455 13.03 13.52 16.65
N ILE A 456 13.92 13.87 17.61
CA ILE A 456 15.10 13.04 17.94
C ILE A 456 14.71 11.75 18.66
N VAL A 457 13.84 11.83 19.66
CA VAL A 457 13.36 10.67 20.45
C VAL A 457 12.43 9.78 19.64
N GLY A 458 11.62 10.33 18.73
CA GLY A 458 10.77 9.57 17.80
C GLY A 458 11.61 8.64 16.91
N ILE A 459 12.52 9.22 16.12
CA ILE A 459 13.44 8.49 15.23
C ILE A 459 14.28 7.47 16.03
N SER A 460 14.82 7.88 17.19
CA SER A 460 15.63 6.99 18.04
C SER A 460 14.84 5.81 18.62
N SER A 461 13.55 5.99 18.88
CA SER A 461 12.67 4.93 19.41
C SER A 461 12.25 3.95 18.31
N GLU A 462 11.97 4.45 17.11
CA GLU A 462 11.69 3.62 15.93
C GLU A 462 12.91 2.75 15.57
N CYS A 463 14.11 3.32 15.47
CA CYS A 463 15.34 2.55 15.27
C CYS A 463 15.50 1.40 16.29
N LYS A 464 15.24 1.65 17.58
CA LYS A 464 15.31 0.64 18.64
C LYS A 464 14.22 -0.44 18.50
N PHE A 465 13.00 -0.05 18.15
CA PHE A 465 11.87 -0.98 17.97
C PHE A 465 12.09 -1.89 16.75
N VAL A 466 12.47 -1.32 15.62
CA VAL A 466 12.77 -2.04 14.38
C VAL A 466 13.96 -2.97 14.58
N LEU A 467 15.08 -2.52 15.17
CA LEU A 467 16.25 -3.38 15.45
C LEU A 467 15.91 -4.61 16.31
N LYS A 468 14.87 -4.52 17.16
CA LYS A 468 14.39 -5.62 18.01
C LYS A 468 13.53 -6.62 17.23
N GLU A 469 12.59 -6.16 16.41
CA GLU A 469 11.59 -7.02 15.77
C GLU A 469 11.95 -7.42 14.31
N LEU A 470 12.91 -6.77 13.65
CA LEU A 470 13.27 -6.98 12.23
C LEU A 470 13.50 -8.45 11.85
N ARG A 471 14.23 -9.21 12.68
CA ARG A 471 14.51 -10.65 12.43
C ARG A 471 13.25 -11.52 12.41
N LYS A 472 12.17 -11.07 13.07
CA LYS A 472 10.86 -11.71 13.06
C LYS A 472 10.03 -11.25 11.86
N TRP A 473 10.08 -9.97 11.48
CA TRP A 473 9.37 -9.45 10.29
C TRP A 473 9.94 -9.96 8.96
N MET A 474 11.24 -10.23 8.89
CA MET A 474 11.90 -10.82 7.71
C MET A 474 11.69 -12.34 7.56
N LYS A 475 10.99 -13.00 8.50
CA LYS A 475 10.80 -14.45 8.46
C LYS A 475 9.56 -14.81 7.63
N PRO A 476 9.63 -15.80 6.70
CA PRO A 476 8.45 -16.27 5.98
C PRO A 476 7.32 -16.73 6.91
N GLU A 477 6.09 -16.29 6.61
CA GLU A 477 4.89 -16.68 7.34
C GLU A 477 4.24 -17.90 6.66
N LYS A 478 4.07 -19.01 7.39
CA LYS A 478 3.43 -20.23 6.86
C LYS A 478 1.92 -20.03 6.72
N ALA A 479 1.41 -20.29 5.51
CA ALA A 479 -0.01 -20.27 5.21
C ALA A 479 -0.62 -21.69 5.29
N LYS A 480 -1.91 -21.79 5.62
CA LYS A 480 -2.65 -23.07 5.64
C LYS A 480 -3.13 -23.41 4.24
N THR A 481 -2.89 -24.63 3.76
CA THR A 481 -3.39 -25.12 2.47
C THR A 481 -4.73 -25.86 2.58
N THR A 482 -5.51 -25.84 1.49
CA THR A 482 -6.80 -26.54 1.36
C THR A 482 -6.66 -28.01 0.95
N MET A 483 -7.72 -28.81 1.14
CA MET A 483 -7.77 -30.19 0.61
C MET A 483 -7.60 -30.24 -0.92
N THR A 484 -8.08 -29.24 -1.64
CA THR A 484 -8.02 -29.15 -3.11
C THR A 484 -6.63 -28.91 -3.66
N THR A 485 -5.69 -28.39 -2.85
CA THR A 485 -4.28 -28.21 -3.25
C THR A 485 -3.33 -29.22 -2.62
N PHE A 486 -3.79 -30.08 -1.70
CA PHE A 486 -3.00 -31.17 -1.13
C PHE A 486 -2.30 -32.00 -2.24
N PRO A 487 -1.03 -32.44 -2.05
CA PRO A 487 -0.15 -32.30 -0.89
C PRO A 487 0.74 -31.03 -0.92
N SER A 488 0.19 -29.86 -1.27
CA SER A 488 0.96 -28.60 -1.29
C SER A 488 1.16 -27.97 0.10
N SER A 489 2.19 -27.12 0.22
CA SER A 489 2.43 -26.21 1.35
C SER A 489 2.66 -24.78 0.86
N ALA A 490 2.24 -23.78 1.64
CA ALA A 490 2.24 -22.38 1.23
C ALA A 490 2.95 -21.46 2.24
N GLU A 491 3.59 -20.39 1.76
CA GLU A 491 4.17 -19.33 2.60
C GLU A 491 4.12 -17.95 1.95
N ILE A 492 4.29 -16.91 2.78
CA ILE A 492 4.30 -15.50 2.40
C ILE A 492 5.68 -14.91 2.72
N VAL A 493 6.27 -14.21 1.75
CA VAL A 493 7.60 -13.59 1.84
C VAL A 493 7.51 -12.09 1.57
N SER A 494 8.18 -11.27 2.39
CA SER A 494 8.19 -9.80 2.27
C SER A 494 9.35 -9.30 1.40
N GLU A 495 9.07 -8.54 0.33
CA GLU A 495 10.08 -7.99 -0.60
C GLU A 495 10.13 -6.44 -0.63
N PRO A 496 11.33 -5.81 -0.58
CA PRO A 496 11.50 -4.35 -0.40
C PRO A 496 10.99 -3.36 -1.49
N LEU A 497 10.46 -2.18 -1.06
CA LEU A 497 10.17 -0.93 -1.81
C LEU A 497 10.67 0.39 -1.09
N ASP A 498 11.20 1.41 -1.81
CA ASP A 498 11.99 2.66 -1.40
C ASP A 498 11.37 3.62 -0.31
N LEU A 499 12.10 4.67 0.17
CA LEU A 499 11.67 6.05 0.62
C LEU A 499 12.01 6.67 2.01
N SER A 500 12.29 8.00 1.98
CA SER A 500 12.02 9.07 2.98
C SER A 500 12.84 9.13 4.31
N LEU A 501 12.26 9.22 5.55
CA LEU A 501 13.00 9.54 6.81
C LEU A 501 12.72 8.60 8.01
N THR A 502 11.69 8.81 8.85
CA THR A 502 11.09 7.70 9.64
C THR A 502 10.56 6.61 8.69
N PRO A 503 9.99 6.99 7.54
CA PRO A 503 9.89 6.08 6.39
C PRO A 503 11.21 5.43 5.95
N VAL A 504 12.38 6.10 5.99
CA VAL A 504 13.68 5.48 5.66
C VAL A 504 14.00 4.34 6.61
N ILE A 505 13.68 4.48 7.90
CA ILE A 505 13.83 3.38 8.86
C ILE A 505 12.96 2.19 8.41
N GLY A 506 11.74 2.46 7.93
CA GLY A 506 10.85 1.48 7.29
C GLY A 506 11.41 0.84 6.02
N ALA A 507 11.79 1.66 5.04
CA ALA A 507 12.27 1.21 3.73
C ALA A 507 13.61 0.46 3.86
N ILE A 508 14.57 0.97 4.63
CA ILE A 508 15.83 0.25 4.92
C ILE A 508 15.54 -1.05 5.69
N ALA A 509 14.59 -1.07 6.63
CA ALA A 509 14.17 -2.30 7.30
C ALA A 509 13.48 -3.30 6.37
N ALA A 510 12.71 -2.84 5.39
CA ALA A 510 12.15 -3.68 4.33
C ALA A 510 13.23 -4.16 3.34
N GLY A 511 14.33 -3.41 3.18
CA GLY A 511 15.57 -3.82 2.49
C GLY A 511 15.91 -3.02 1.23
N ASN A 512 15.83 -1.68 1.28
CA ASN A 512 15.77 -0.84 0.08
C ASN A 512 16.97 0.04 -0.23
N ALA A 513 17.00 0.47 -1.50
CA ALA A 513 17.63 1.73 -1.90
C ALA A 513 16.71 2.92 -1.56
N VAL A 514 17.34 4.01 -1.14
CA VAL A 514 16.91 5.30 -0.59
C VAL A 514 16.99 6.56 -1.46
N VAL A 515 15.90 7.19 -1.92
CA VAL A 515 15.90 8.66 -2.12
C VAL A 515 15.05 9.40 -1.07
N LEU A 516 15.70 10.36 -0.40
CA LEU A 516 15.04 11.39 0.41
C LEU A 516 15.10 12.74 -0.34
N LYS A 517 13.96 13.41 -0.46
CA LYS A 517 13.84 14.78 -0.96
C LYS A 517 13.37 15.69 0.19
N PRO A 518 14.26 16.45 0.85
CA PRO A 518 13.86 17.36 1.94
C PRO A 518 12.99 18.52 1.47
N SER A 519 12.38 19.23 2.41
CA SER A 519 11.57 20.42 2.11
C SER A 519 12.44 21.66 1.98
N GLU A 520 12.28 22.42 0.89
CA GLU A 520 13.04 23.65 0.61
C GLU A 520 12.77 24.76 1.64
N VAL A 521 11.63 24.71 2.36
CA VAL A 521 11.26 25.68 3.39
C VAL A 521 11.97 25.45 4.74
N ALA A 522 12.74 24.37 4.89
CA ALA A 522 13.56 24.07 6.06
C ALA A 522 15.03 23.84 5.65
N PRO A 523 15.72 24.86 5.12
CA PRO A 523 17.01 24.71 4.47
C PRO A 523 18.14 24.27 5.39
N ALA A 524 18.19 24.71 6.66
CA ALA A 524 19.24 24.28 7.58
C ALA A 524 19.13 22.77 7.89
N THR A 525 17.90 22.29 8.09
CA THR A 525 17.60 20.87 8.28
C THR A 525 17.84 20.07 7.01
N SER A 526 17.49 20.60 5.82
CA SER A 526 17.78 19.98 4.52
C SER A 526 19.26 19.67 4.35
N SER A 527 20.11 20.70 4.48
CA SER A 527 21.55 20.55 4.25
C SER A 527 22.25 19.79 5.39
N LEU A 528 21.71 19.82 6.61
CA LEU A 528 22.16 18.96 7.70
C LEU A 528 21.83 17.47 7.44
N LEU A 529 20.63 17.14 6.94
CA LEU A 529 20.26 15.78 6.56
C LEU A 529 21.10 15.27 5.39
N SER A 530 21.30 16.10 4.36
CA SER A 530 22.18 15.86 3.21
C SER A 530 23.59 15.45 3.65
N LYS A 531 24.22 16.29 4.49
CA LYS A 531 25.51 16.04 5.16
C LYS A 531 25.51 14.74 5.98
N LEU A 532 24.61 14.61 6.95
CA LEU A 532 24.67 13.51 7.94
C LEU A 532 24.37 12.14 7.31
N LEU A 533 23.41 12.05 6.37
CA LEU A 533 23.12 10.80 5.70
C LEU A 533 24.26 10.36 4.78
N SER A 534 24.93 11.28 4.07
CA SER A 534 26.12 10.96 3.28
C SER A 534 27.33 10.50 4.09
N GLN A 535 27.45 10.96 5.36
CA GLN A 535 28.55 10.58 6.26
C GLN A 535 28.33 9.20 6.90
N TYR A 536 27.08 8.84 7.23
CA TYR A 536 26.76 7.68 8.05
C TYR A 536 26.11 6.51 7.30
N MET A 537 25.50 6.74 6.14
CA MET A 537 24.78 5.72 5.37
C MET A 537 25.58 5.22 4.17
N ASP A 538 25.21 4.04 3.67
CA ASP A 538 25.74 3.49 2.42
C ASP A 538 25.25 4.33 1.24
N THR A 539 26.07 5.28 0.78
CA THR A 539 25.70 6.27 -0.25
C THR A 539 25.33 5.65 -1.60
N SER A 540 25.80 4.45 -1.92
CA SER A 540 25.34 3.72 -3.11
C SER A 540 23.90 3.21 -3.00
N ALA A 541 23.32 3.28 -1.80
CA ALA A 541 21.99 2.79 -1.44
C ALA A 541 21.13 3.84 -0.72
N VAL A 542 21.64 4.98 -0.26
CA VAL A 542 20.86 6.06 0.38
C VAL A 542 21.40 7.41 -0.05
N LYS A 543 20.57 8.21 -0.72
CA LYS A 543 20.93 9.56 -1.19
C LYS A 543 19.87 10.60 -0.82
N VAL A 544 20.32 11.84 -0.70
CA VAL A 544 19.49 13.03 -0.44
C VAL A 544 19.56 13.92 -1.67
N ILE A 545 18.42 14.46 -2.09
CA ILE A 545 18.34 15.44 -3.18
C ILE A 545 17.65 16.69 -2.64
N GLU A 546 18.43 17.76 -2.51
CA GLU A 546 17.95 19.09 -2.13
C GLU A 546 17.42 19.83 -3.37
N GLY A 547 16.66 20.91 -3.18
CA GLY A 547 16.02 21.67 -4.26
C GLY A 547 14.52 21.87 -4.03
N GLY A 548 13.85 22.48 -4.99
CA GLY A 548 12.46 22.91 -4.90
C GLY A 548 11.51 22.15 -5.83
N VAL A 549 10.50 22.87 -6.33
CA VAL A 549 9.55 22.36 -7.33
C VAL A 549 10.22 21.83 -8.62
N PRO A 550 11.25 22.46 -9.21
CA PRO A 550 11.88 21.96 -10.44
C PRO A 550 12.51 20.58 -10.25
N GLU A 551 13.34 20.41 -9.22
CA GLU A 551 14.03 19.16 -8.90
C GLU A 551 13.02 18.07 -8.52
N THR A 552 11.99 18.43 -7.74
CA THR A 552 10.87 17.52 -7.41
C THR A 552 10.14 17.05 -8.68
N THR A 553 9.94 17.93 -9.66
CA THR A 553 9.28 17.59 -10.93
C THR A 553 10.14 16.64 -11.78
N ILE A 554 11.45 16.88 -11.84
CA ILE A 554 12.40 15.99 -12.53
C ILE A 554 12.41 14.59 -11.89
N LEU A 555 12.35 14.50 -10.56
CA LEU A 555 12.26 13.23 -9.84
C LEU A 555 10.94 12.51 -10.08
N LEU A 556 9.81 13.21 -10.04
CA LEU A 556 8.48 12.64 -10.25
C LEU A 556 8.25 12.11 -11.68
N ASP A 557 9.04 12.54 -12.66
CA ASP A 557 8.97 11.98 -14.02
C ASP A 557 9.72 10.64 -14.15
N LYS A 558 10.65 10.32 -13.24
CA LYS A 558 11.32 9.02 -13.21
C LYS A 558 10.38 7.93 -12.66
N LYS A 559 10.60 6.67 -13.05
CA LYS A 559 9.85 5.52 -12.54
C LYS A 559 10.35 5.12 -11.15
N TRP A 560 9.43 4.93 -10.21
CA TRP A 560 9.72 4.49 -8.84
C TRP A 560 8.90 3.25 -8.47
N ASP A 561 9.45 2.37 -7.62
CA ASP A 561 8.74 1.22 -7.07
C ASP A 561 7.72 1.62 -5.97
N LYS A 562 7.87 2.82 -5.41
CA LYS A 562 7.00 3.42 -4.40
C LYS A 562 7.17 4.94 -4.42
N ILE A 563 6.13 5.71 -4.04
CA ILE A 563 6.27 7.10 -3.55
C ILE A 563 5.62 7.21 -2.17
N LEU A 564 6.19 8.00 -1.26
CA LEU A 564 5.56 8.45 -0.02
C LEU A 564 5.71 9.96 0.04
N TYR A 565 4.60 10.66 0.23
CA TYR A 565 4.55 12.10 0.32
C TYR A 565 3.84 12.56 1.59
N THR A 566 4.42 13.54 2.26
CA THR A 566 3.82 14.22 3.41
C THR A 566 3.62 15.71 3.07
N GLY A 567 2.41 16.24 3.27
CA GLY A 567 2.11 17.65 3.00
C GLY A 567 0.64 17.92 2.74
N ASN A 568 0.30 18.55 1.61
CA ASN A 568 -1.06 19.01 1.31
C ASN A 568 -1.73 18.28 0.13
N GLY A 569 -3.06 18.19 0.15
CA GLY A 569 -3.84 17.48 -0.86
C GLY A 569 -3.82 18.07 -2.28
N LYS A 570 -3.34 19.30 -2.47
CA LYS A 570 -3.13 19.88 -3.81
C LYS A 570 -1.87 19.29 -4.47
N VAL A 571 -0.77 19.20 -3.74
CA VAL A 571 0.47 18.56 -4.21
C VAL A 571 0.34 17.04 -4.24
N GLY A 572 -0.41 16.44 -3.30
CA GLY A 572 -0.75 15.01 -3.33
C GLY A 572 -1.36 14.58 -4.66
N ARG A 573 -2.34 15.34 -5.19
CA ARG A 573 -2.96 15.09 -6.51
C ARG A 573 -1.94 15.12 -7.66
N VAL A 574 -1.00 16.07 -7.64
CA VAL A 574 0.08 16.17 -8.64
C VAL A 574 1.00 14.94 -8.58
N ILE A 575 1.34 14.49 -7.38
CA ILE A 575 2.17 13.31 -7.16
C ILE A 575 1.47 12.03 -7.62
N LEU A 576 0.16 11.88 -7.40
CA LEU A 576 -0.61 10.76 -7.95
C LEU A 576 -0.68 10.81 -9.48
N ALA A 577 -0.87 11.98 -10.08
CA ALA A 577 -0.89 12.12 -11.53
C ALA A 577 0.47 11.79 -12.19
N ALA A 578 1.58 12.06 -11.50
CA ALA A 578 2.90 11.62 -11.93
C ALA A 578 3.11 10.10 -11.73
N ALA A 579 2.78 9.57 -10.56
CA ALA A 579 2.86 8.15 -10.23
C ALA A 579 2.02 7.26 -11.19
N ALA A 580 0.86 7.77 -11.64
CA ALA A 580 -0.01 7.12 -12.61
C ALA A 580 0.66 6.80 -13.96
N LYS A 581 1.70 7.56 -14.38
CA LYS A 581 2.49 7.24 -15.59
C LYS A 581 3.15 5.86 -15.48
N HIS A 582 3.70 5.57 -14.32
CA HIS A 582 4.58 4.41 -14.06
C HIS A 582 3.90 3.32 -13.21
N LEU A 583 2.59 3.44 -12.97
CA LEU A 583 1.81 2.57 -12.08
C LEU A 583 2.43 2.47 -10.67
N THR A 584 3.09 3.53 -10.20
CA THR A 584 3.78 3.55 -8.91
C THR A 584 2.78 3.58 -7.74
N PRO A 585 2.82 2.63 -6.79
CA PRO A 585 2.01 2.71 -5.57
C PRO A 585 2.47 3.85 -4.65
N VAL A 586 1.52 4.62 -4.12
CA VAL A 586 1.78 5.81 -3.30
C VAL A 586 1.23 5.64 -1.87
N VAL A 587 1.92 6.23 -0.89
CA VAL A 587 1.38 6.56 0.45
C VAL A 587 1.28 8.08 0.54
N LEU A 588 0.13 8.60 0.98
CA LEU A 588 -0.11 10.02 1.16
C LEU A 588 -0.43 10.31 2.62
N GLU A 589 0.33 11.21 3.22
CA GLU A 589 0.18 11.71 4.59
C GLU A 589 -0.17 13.19 4.53
N LEU A 590 -1.47 13.53 4.59
CA LEU A 590 -1.96 14.87 4.28
C LEU A 590 -2.64 15.53 5.50
N GLY A 591 -2.72 16.85 5.46
CA GLY A 591 -3.42 17.65 6.47
C GLY A 591 -4.95 17.48 6.51
N GLY A 592 -5.58 18.24 7.40
CA GLY A 592 -7.04 18.31 7.51
C GLY A 592 -7.50 18.91 8.84
N LYS A 593 -8.75 19.40 8.88
CA LYS A 593 -9.34 20.03 10.07
C LYS A 593 -9.63 18.98 11.16
N SER A 594 -8.62 18.65 11.96
CA SER A 594 -8.71 17.63 13.01
C SER A 594 -9.55 18.13 14.20
N PRO A 595 -10.75 17.58 14.48
CA PRO A 595 -11.64 18.09 15.52
C PRO A 595 -11.20 17.70 16.93
N ALA A 596 -11.56 18.51 17.92
CA ALA A 596 -11.53 18.16 19.34
C ALA A 596 -12.91 18.35 19.98
N VAL A 597 -13.61 17.25 20.23
CA VAL A 597 -14.86 17.26 21.00
C VAL A 597 -14.52 17.34 22.49
N VAL A 598 -15.11 18.30 23.20
CA VAL A 598 -14.84 18.55 24.62
C VAL A 598 -16.15 18.52 25.38
N ASP A 599 -16.39 17.42 26.10
CA ASP A 599 -17.50 17.25 27.02
C ASP A 599 -17.23 17.97 28.35
N SER A 600 -18.31 18.26 29.08
CA SER A 600 -18.32 18.78 30.46
C SER A 600 -17.82 17.78 31.51
N ASN A 601 -17.98 16.46 31.30
CA ASN A 601 -17.59 15.41 32.25
C ASN A 601 -16.08 15.11 32.17
N ILE A 602 -15.23 16.10 32.49
CA ILE A 602 -13.77 16.05 32.33
C ILE A 602 -13.01 16.67 33.51
N ASN A 603 -11.72 16.34 33.65
CA ASN A 603 -10.81 17.22 34.37
C ASN A 603 -10.42 18.39 33.43
N ILE A 604 -11.19 19.47 33.48
CA ILE A 604 -11.05 20.62 32.59
C ILE A 604 -9.61 21.17 32.53
N LYS A 605 -8.91 21.25 33.67
CA LYS A 605 -7.53 21.77 33.71
C LYS A 605 -6.55 20.85 32.97
N VAL A 606 -6.68 19.52 33.12
CA VAL A 606 -5.80 18.57 32.41
C VAL A 606 -6.17 18.48 30.92
N ALA A 607 -7.46 18.52 30.58
CA ALA A 607 -7.91 18.57 29.19
C ALA A 607 -7.37 19.81 28.46
N VAL A 608 -7.54 20.99 29.06
CA VAL A 608 -7.03 22.26 28.53
C VAL A 608 -5.52 22.24 28.37
N ARG A 609 -4.74 21.74 29.35
CA ARG A 609 -3.28 21.60 29.22
C ARG A 609 -2.88 20.75 28.03
N ARG A 610 -3.58 19.65 27.78
CA ARG A 610 -3.33 18.76 26.63
C ARG A 610 -3.69 19.45 25.31
N ILE A 611 -4.86 20.10 25.23
CA ILE A 611 -5.27 20.93 24.09
C ILE A 611 -4.25 22.02 23.78
N ILE A 612 -3.78 22.77 24.78
CA ILE A 612 -2.74 23.81 24.60
C ILE A 612 -1.43 23.18 24.12
N SER A 613 -1.02 22.05 24.69
CA SER A 613 0.16 21.29 24.29
C SER A 613 0.09 20.78 22.84
N GLY A 614 -1.09 20.37 22.37
CA GLY A 614 -1.31 19.92 20.98
C GLY A 614 -1.50 21.08 19.98
N LYS A 615 -2.07 22.21 20.40
CA LYS A 615 -2.33 23.37 19.54
C LYS A 615 -1.15 24.32 19.44
N TRP A 616 -0.66 24.81 20.56
CA TRP A 616 0.36 25.86 20.62
C TRP A 616 1.73 25.31 21.05
N GLY A 617 1.74 24.23 21.86
CA GLY A 617 2.95 23.55 22.33
C GLY A 617 3.60 22.60 21.31
N SER A 618 2.95 22.37 20.17
CA SER A 618 3.53 21.70 19.01
C SER A 618 3.55 22.69 17.83
N ASN A 619 4.75 23.14 17.46
CA ASN A 619 5.05 23.92 16.27
C ASN A 619 4.16 25.17 16.05
N SER A 620 3.58 25.74 17.11
CA SER A 620 2.55 26.81 17.04
C SER A 620 1.35 26.48 16.12
N GLY A 621 0.95 25.21 16.07
CA GLY A 621 -0.21 24.71 15.32
C GLY A 621 0.11 24.25 13.90
N GLN A 622 1.37 24.39 13.46
CA GLN A 622 1.86 23.95 12.15
C GLN A 622 2.17 22.44 12.15
N THR A 623 1.14 21.63 12.45
CA THR A 623 1.22 20.17 12.62
C THR A 623 -0.09 19.56 12.10
N CYS A 624 -0.03 18.61 11.16
CA CYS A 624 -1.22 18.03 10.47
C CYS A 624 -2.23 17.33 11.40
N VAL A 625 -1.81 16.98 12.63
CA VAL A 625 -2.67 16.40 13.68
C VAL A 625 -2.95 17.37 14.84
N SER A 626 -2.64 18.65 14.69
CA SER A 626 -3.00 19.66 15.70
C SER A 626 -4.52 19.77 15.80
N PRO A 627 -5.12 19.90 17.00
CA PRO A 627 -6.56 20.16 17.12
C PRO A 627 -6.90 21.47 16.40
N ASP A 628 -7.58 21.37 15.27
CA ASP A 628 -7.79 22.48 14.36
C ASP A 628 -8.96 23.36 14.83
N TYR A 629 -10.02 22.74 15.35
CA TYR A 629 -11.17 23.38 16.00
C TYR A 629 -11.74 22.52 17.13
N ILE A 630 -12.45 23.15 18.07
CA ILE A 630 -13.18 22.50 19.17
C ILE A 630 -14.67 22.42 18.84
N ILE A 631 -15.34 21.36 19.31
CA ILE A 631 -16.80 21.32 19.50
C ILE A 631 -17.10 21.09 20.99
N THR A 632 -18.00 21.89 21.58
CA THR A 632 -18.45 21.71 22.97
C THR A 632 -19.91 22.16 23.14
N THR A 633 -20.53 21.93 24.30
CA THR A 633 -21.91 22.38 24.53
C THR A 633 -21.97 23.88 24.84
N LYS A 634 -23.04 24.56 24.43
CA LYS A 634 -23.27 26.00 24.74
C LYS A 634 -23.14 26.31 26.23
N ALA A 635 -23.58 25.40 27.09
CA ALA A 635 -23.53 25.57 28.55
C ALA A 635 -22.11 25.47 29.16
N PHE A 636 -21.16 24.82 28.47
CA PHE A 636 -19.78 24.63 28.95
C PHE A 636 -18.76 25.56 28.27
N SER A 637 -19.11 26.16 27.12
CA SER A 637 -18.21 26.96 26.28
C SER A 637 -17.46 28.06 27.03
N SER A 638 -18.15 28.88 27.82
CA SER A 638 -17.53 29.97 28.60
C SER A 638 -16.50 29.45 29.61
N GLN A 639 -16.84 28.37 30.33
CA GLN A 639 -15.94 27.76 31.32
C GLN A 639 -14.68 27.18 30.65
N LEU A 640 -14.83 26.60 29.46
CA LEU A 640 -13.72 26.09 28.65
C LEU A 640 -12.83 27.23 28.11
N VAL A 641 -13.43 28.31 27.62
CA VAL A 641 -12.74 29.52 27.12
C VAL A 641 -11.92 30.18 28.22
N ASP A 642 -12.49 30.34 29.42
CA ASP A 642 -11.77 30.96 30.52
C ASP A 642 -10.65 30.06 31.04
N ALA A 643 -10.88 28.75 31.19
CA ALA A 643 -9.83 27.79 31.54
C ALA A 643 -8.68 27.77 30.51
N LEU A 644 -8.98 27.91 29.21
CA LEU A 644 -7.98 28.03 28.14
C LEU A 644 -7.07 29.25 28.34
N LYS A 645 -7.63 30.44 28.59
CA LYS A 645 -6.84 31.66 28.91
C LYS A 645 -5.95 31.43 30.13
N ASP A 646 -6.56 30.88 31.19
CA ASP A 646 -5.97 30.69 32.51
C ASP A 646 -4.71 29.81 32.45
N GLU A 647 -4.73 28.71 31.69
CA GLU A 647 -3.56 27.83 31.54
C GLU A 647 -2.59 28.31 30.45
N LEU A 648 -3.03 29.14 29.50
CA LEU A 648 -2.16 29.67 28.45
C LEU A 648 -1.18 30.72 28.98
N GLU A 649 -1.62 31.60 29.90
CA GLU A 649 -0.69 32.49 30.63
C GLU A 649 0.34 31.68 31.45
N LYS A 650 -0.05 30.51 31.97
CA LYS A 650 0.85 29.62 32.73
C LYS A 650 1.88 28.92 31.83
N PHE A 651 1.54 28.63 30.56
CA PHE A 651 2.47 28.00 29.60
C PHE A 651 3.50 29.00 29.05
N TYR A 652 3.07 30.20 28.66
CA TYR A 652 3.92 31.13 27.89
C TYR A 652 4.18 32.48 28.57
N GLY A 653 3.55 32.75 29.72
CA GLY A 653 3.57 34.06 30.37
C GLY A 653 2.55 35.03 29.78
N LYS A 654 2.55 36.27 30.30
CA LYS A 654 1.61 37.34 29.92
C LYS A 654 1.76 37.85 28.48
N ASP A 655 2.92 37.62 27.87
CA ASP A 655 3.14 37.87 26.45
C ASP A 655 3.71 36.58 25.82
N PRO A 656 2.85 35.73 25.22
CA PRO A 656 3.28 34.51 24.56
C PRO A 656 4.26 34.75 23.40
N MET A 657 4.26 35.95 22.80
CA MET A 657 5.13 36.27 21.66
C MET A 657 6.60 36.33 22.11
N GLN A 658 6.86 36.84 23.31
CA GLN A 658 8.19 36.87 23.92
C GLN A 658 8.63 35.51 24.49
N SER A 659 7.74 34.52 24.56
CA SER A 659 8.12 33.20 25.08
C SER A 659 9.13 32.50 24.17
N LYS A 660 10.23 32.05 24.78
CA LYS A 660 11.22 31.15 24.17
C LYS A 660 10.67 29.76 23.87
N ASP A 661 9.56 29.39 24.50
CA ASP A 661 8.91 28.07 24.37
C ASP A 661 7.73 28.12 23.38
N PHE A 662 7.54 29.23 22.65
CA PHE A 662 6.52 29.41 21.60
C PHE A 662 7.21 29.69 20.23
N SER A 663 6.97 28.83 19.25
CA SER A 663 7.64 28.82 17.93
C SER A 663 7.16 29.94 16.99
N SER A 664 7.72 30.02 15.77
CA SER A 664 7.32 31.01 14.74
C SER A 664 6.61 30.38 13.55
N ILE A 665 5.87 31.19 12.78
CA ILE A 665 5.31 30.76 11.49
C ILE A 665 6.44 30.57 10.48
N ILE A 666 6.38 29.50 9.68
CA ILE A 666 7.45 29.02 8.79
C ILE A 666 7.97 30.07 7.79
N ASN A 667 7.09 30.93 7.26
CA ASN A 667 7.45 32.01 6.34
C ASN A 667 6.32 33.04 6.21
N SER A 668 6.59 34.15 5.53
CA SER A 668 5.63 35.23 5.27
C SER A 668 4.39 34.78 4.52
N HIS A 669 4.49 33.89 3.52
CA HIS A 669 3.34 33.39 2.78
C HIS A 669 2.35 32.63 3.69
N HIS A 670 2.86 31.81 4.61
CA HIS A 670 2.03 31.14 5.62
C HIS A 670 1.47 32.13 6.65
N PHE A 671 2.25 33.15 7.05
CA PHE A 671 1.80 34.21 7.93
C PHE A 671 0.63 35.00 7.33
N ASP A 672 0.77 35.46 6.09
CA ASP A 672 -0.26 36.20 5.35
C ASP A 672 -1.53 35.37 5.17
N ARG A 673 -1.41 34.07 4.91
CA ARG A 673 -2.57 33.16 4.81
C ARG A 673 -3.29 33.03 6.15
N ILE A 674 -2.58 32.83 7.26
CA ILE A 674 -3.20 32.69 8.58
C ILE A 674 -3.83 34.02 9.04
N THR A 675 -3.20 35.15 8.73
CA THR A 675 -3.75 36.49 9.06
C THR A 675 -5.05 36.77 8.31
N LYS A 676 -5.18 36.31 7.06
CA LYS A 676 -6.44 36.35 6.29
C LYS A 676 -7.57 35.48 6.85
N LEU A 677 -7.32 34.66 7.88
CA LEU A 677 -8.36 33.94 8.62
C LEU A 677 -8.93 34.76 9.79
N LEU A 678 -8.47 36.01 9.98
CA LEU A 678 -8.84 36.91 11.08
C LEU A 678 -9.42 38.28 10.62
N ASP A 679 -9.47 38.56 9.30
CA ASP A 679 -10.00 39.80 8.71
C ASP A 679 -9.43 41.14 9.26
N ASP A 680 -8.10 41.23 9.43
CA ASP A 680 -7.42 42.50 9.77
C ASP A 680 -6.05 42.67 9.06
N GLU A 681 -5.52 43.90 9.00
CA GLU A 681 -4.36 44.27 8.16
C GLU A 681 -2.97 43.97 8.77
N LYS A 682 -2.12 43.31 7.97
CA LYS A 682 -0.64 43.33 7.94
C LYS A 682 0.10 43.61 9.27
N VAL A 683 0.27 42.55 10.04
CA VAL A 683 1.38 42.39 11.01
C VAL A 683 2.47 41.50 10.36
N SER A 684 3.61 41.26 11.01
CA SER A 684 4.59 40.26 10.60
C SER A 684 5.35 39.65 11.79
N GLY A 685 5.59 38.34 11.80
CA GLY A 685 6.42 37.67 12.81
C GLY A 685 5.81 36.37 13.36
N LYS A 686 5.62 36.30 14.68
CA LYS A 686 4.77 35.27 15.31
C LYS A 686 3.30 35.71 15.23
N ILE A 687 2.35 34.78 15.40
CA ILE A 687 0.93 35.08 15.60
C ILE A 687 0.56 34.57 17.00
N ALA A 688 -0.10 35.40 17.80
CA ALA A 688 -0.44 35.04 19.18
C ALA A 688 -1.46 33.89 19.25
N PRO A 689 -1.42 33.04 20.28
CA PRO A 689 -2.46 32.04 20.53
C PRO A 689 -3.86 32.67 20.61
N THR A 690 -4.72 32.32 19.65
CA THR A 690 -6.02 32.99 19.45
C THR A 690 -7.15 31.98 19.51
N THR A 691 -8.20 32.28 20.29
CA THR A 691 -9.44 31.48 20.36
C THR A 691 -10.62 32.29 19.82
N ILE A 692 -11.51 31.63 19.08
CA ILE A 692 -12.61 32.29 18.36
C ILE A 692 -13.89 31.50 18.65
N LEU A 693 -14.86 32.11 19.34
CA LEU A 693 -16.11 31.46 19.72
C LEU A 693 -17.15 31.59 18.60
N ASP A 694 -17.83 30.48 18.28
CA ASP A 694 -18.94 30.38 17.32
C ASP A 694 -18.66 31.01 15.94
N ALA A 695 -17.48 30.70 15.38
CA ALA A 695 -17.14 31.03 14.00
C ALA A 695 -18.15 30.40 12.99
N PRO A 696 -18.63 31.15 11.98
CA PRO A 696 -19.58 30.64 10.98
C PRO A 696 -19.04 29.42 10.21
N ASP A 697 -19.88 28.40 9.95
CA ASP A 697 -19.46 27.16 9.28
C ASP A 697 -19.00 27.37 7.82
N ASP A 698 -19.42 28.46 7.18
CA ASP A 698 -19.07 28.90 5.82
C ASP A 698 -17.82 29.80 5.76
N SER A 699 -17.34 30.29 6.90
CA SER A 699 -16.12 31.12 6.97
C SER A 699 -14.86 30.40 6.50
N LEU A 700 -13.85 31.14 6.02
CA LEU A 700 -12.58 30.57 5.57
C LEU A 700 -11.89 29.74 6.67
N ILE A 701 -11.90 30.25 7.92
CA ILE A 701 -11.29 29.56 9.07
C ILE A 701 -12.00 28.24 9.43
N MET A 702 -13.24 28.03 8.97
CA MET A 702 -13.99 26.78 9.16
C MET A 702 -13.94 25.82 7.97
N ASN A 703 -13.33 26.21 6.85
CA ASN A 703 -13.24 25.40 5.62
C ASN A 703 -11.82 25.16 5.11
N GLU A 704 -10.84 26.02 5.40
CA GLU A 704 -9.41 25.70 5.25
C GLU A 704 -8.83 25.02 6.50
N GLU A 705 -7.77 24.22 6.33
CA GLU A 705 -6.90 23.79 7.44
C GLU A 705 -6.16 25.02 8.01
N ILE A 706 -6.22 25.24 9.33
CA ILE A 706 -5.63 26.46 9.91
C ILE A 706 -4.11 26.35 9.92
N PHE A 707 -3.55 25.17 10.25
CA PHE A 707 -2.11 24.89 10.27
C PHE A 707 -1.31 26.01 10.97
N GLY A 708 -1.79 26.44 12.13
CA GLY A 708 -1.35 27.65 12.82
C GLY A 708 -2.10 27.90 14.14
N PRO A 709 -1.81 29.02 14.83
CA PRO A 709 -2.16 29.22 16.23
C PRO A 709 -3.58 29.76 16.48
N LEU A 710 -4.52 29.58 15.54
CA LEU A 710 -5.93 29.96 15.71
C LEU A 710 -6.77 28.72 16.05
N LEU A 711 -7.67 28.83 17.02
CA LEU A 711 -8.52 27.73 17.49
C LEU A 711 -9.99 28.18 17.59
N PRO A 712 -10.81 27.92 16.57
CA PRO A 712 -12.25 28.06 16.64
C PRO A 712 -12.87 27.11 17.67
N ILE A 713 -13.90 27.57 18.36
CA ILE A 713 -14.68 26.83 19.35
C ILE A 713 -16.14 26.91 18.91
N LEU A 714 -16.66 25.81 18.37
CA LEU A 714 -18.05 25.71 17.94
C LEU A 714 -18.91 25.20 19.10
N THR A 715 -20.11 25.77 19.25
CA THR A 715 -21.10 25.24 20.19
C THR A 715 -22.12 24.31 19.53
N VAL A 716 -22.62 23.35 20.32
CA VAL A 716 -23.75 22.47 20.04
C VAL A 716 -24.71 22.43 21.23
N ASP A 717 -25.95 21.96 21.04
CA ASP A 717 -26.93 21.85 22.12
C ASP A 717 -26.75 20.55 22.93
N LYS A 718 -26.42 19.43 22.27
CA LYS A 718 -25.98 18.18 22.91
C LYS A 718 -24.58 17.79 22.40
N ILE A 719 -23.80 17.11 23.23
CA ILE A 719 -22.42 16.77 22.87
C ILE A 719 -22.37 15.68 21.77
N GLU A 720 -23.38 14.83 21.71
CA GLU A 720 -23.56 13.78 20.71
C GLU A 720 -23.76 14.35 19.29
N ASP A 721 -24.34 15.56 19.17
CA ASP A 721 -24.56 16.25 17.87
C ASP A 721 -23.23 16.54 17.15
N SER A 722 -22.11 16.58 17.90
CA SER A 722 -20.75 16.77 17.35
C SER A 722 -20.36 15.70 16.32
N ILE A 723 -20.81 14.45 16.49
CA ILE A 723 -20.50 13.34 15.56
C ILE A 723 -21.08 13.63 14.18
N GLY A 724 -22.33 14.12 14.12
CA GLY A 724 -22.97 14.51 12.87
C GLY A 724 -22.26 15.68 12.18
N ARG A 725 -21.84 16.70 12.96
CA ARG A 725 -21.15 17.88 12.43
C ARG A 725 -19.73 17.57 11.92
N ILE A 726 -19.03 16.60 12.54
CA ILE A 726 -17.74 16.10 12.06
C ILE A 726 -17.92 15.31 10.76
N ASN A 727 -18.88 14.38 10.72
CA ASN A 727 -19.12 13.53 9.55
C ASN A 727 -19.68 14.28 8.33
N ALA A 728 -20.08 15.55 8.49
CA ALA A 728 -20.46 16.45 7.41
C ALA A 728 -19.27 17.17 6.73
N LYS A 729 -18.04 17.01 7.24
CA LYS A 729 -16.79 17.53 6.66
C LYS A 729 -15.89 16.37 6.20
N GLU A 730 -14.84 16.69 5.43
CA GLU A 730 -13.88 15.69 4.92
C GLU A 730 -13.13 14.98 6.06
N LYS A 731 -12.84 13.69 5.86
CA LYS A 731 -12.23 12.78 6.86
C LYS A 731 -10.82 13.28 7.29
N PRO A 732 -10.61 13.66 8.58
CA PRO A 732 -9.36 14.28 9.03
C PRO A 732 -8.27 13.26 9.39
N LEU A 733 -7.01 13.72 9.45
CA LEU A 733 -5.87 12.88 9.84
C LEU A 733 -5.91 12.46 11.32
N ALA A 734 -6.46 13.31 12.19
CA ALA A 734 -6.72 13.00 13.59
C ALA A 734 -8.10 13.46 14.04
N ALA A 735 -8.67 12.80 15.04
CA ALA A 735 -9.86 13.26 15.75
C ALA A 735 -9.71 13.03 17.26
N TYR A 736 -10.16 13.99 18.07
CA TYR A 736 -9.96 13.99 19.52
C TYR A 736 -11.27 14.09 20.27
N LEU A 737 -11.35 13.39 21.41
CA LEU A 737 -12.47 13.44 22.33
C LEU A 737 -11.95 13.57 23.76
N PHE A 738 -12.47 14.53 24.51
CA PHE A 738 -12.26 14.68 25.94
C PHE A 738 -13.58 14.40 26.68
N THR A 739 -13.65 13.27 27.40
CA THR A 739 -14.79 12.85 28.25
C THR A 739 -14.36 11.74 29.23
N ASN A 740 -15.09 11.58 30.34
CA ASN A 740 -15.09 10.36 31.15
C ASN A 740 -16.30 9.44 30.85
N ASP A 741 -17.25 9.86 30.01
CA ASP A 741 -18.40 9.05 29.60
C ASP A 741 -17.97 7.97 28.59
N LYS A 742 -18.13 6.70 29.00
CA LYS A 742 -17.76 5.55 28.18
C LYS A 742 -18.71 5.25 27.03
N LYS A 743 -19.98 5.67 27.11
CA LYS A 743 -20.91 5.57 25.98
C LYS A 743 -20.51 6.57 24.90
N LEU A 744 -20.20 7.81 25.26
CA LEU A 744 -19.73 8.82 24.30
C LEU A 744 -18.39 8.42 23.66
N GLU A 745 -17.47 7.84 24.45
CA GLU A 745 -16.22 7.25 23.94
C GLU A 745 -16.48 6.13 22.90
N GLU A 746 -17.35 5.17 23.21
CA GLU A 746 -17.70 4.09 22.28
C GLU A 746 -18.45 4.55 21.03
N GLU A 747 -19.32 5.55 21.15
CA GLU A 747 -20.08 6.11 20.02
C GLU A 747 -19.18 6.95 19.10
N PHE A 748 -18.27 7.76 19.65
CA PHE A 748 -17.30 8.53 18.88
C PHE A 748 -16.31 7.63 18.12
N ILE A 749 -15.69 6.66 18.80
CA ILE A 749 -14.74 5.71 18.18
C ILE A 749 -15.41 4.91 17.06
N ARG A 750 -16.71 4.60 17.19
CA ARG A 750 -17.47 3.83 16.21
C ARG A 750 -17.94 4.65 15.01
N ASN A 751 -18.37 5.89 15.24
CA ASN A 751 -19.16 6.65 14.26
C ASN A 751 -18.38 7.78 13.57
N VAL A 752 -17.23 8.22 14.10
CA VAL A 752 -16.35 9.20 13.43
C VAL A 752 -15.23 8.48 12.67
N SER A 753 -15.09 8.74 11.37
CA SER A 753 -13.97 8.23 10.55
C SER A 753 -12.83 9.26 10.52
N ALA A 754 -11.61 8.79 10.77
CA ALA A 754 -10.39 9.62 10.82
C ALA A 754 -9.14 8.73 10.65
N GLY A 755 -8.02 9.31 10.24
CA GLY A 755 -6.73 8.61 10.15
C GLY A 755 -6.33 7.97 11.48
N SER A 756 -6.37 8.76 12.55
CA SER A 756 -6.06 8.37 13.92
C SER A 756 -6.96 9.06 14.95
N MET A 757 -6.97 8.55 16.18
CA MET A 757 -7.71 9.12 17.31
C MET A 757 -6.89 9.11 18.60
N ALA A 758 -7.12 10.12 19.44
CA ALA A 758 -6.74 10.06 20.85
C ALA A 758 -7.88 10.52 21.77
N ILE A 759 -8.08 9.76 22.85
CA ILE A 759 -9.11 10.02 23.86
C ILE A 759 -8.43 10.59 25.12
N ASN A 760 -8.94 11.74 25.56
CA ASN A 760 -8.44 12.57 26.65
C ASN A 760 -7.02 13.13 26.46
N ASP A 761 -6.45 13.08 25.26
CA ASP A 761 -5.14 13.66 24.92
C ASP A 761 -5.09 14.05 23.43
N THR A 762 -4.03 14.76 23.01
CA THR A 762 -3.81 15.18 21.62
C THR A 762 -2.38 14.85 21.17
N VAL A 763 -2.18 14.56 19.88
CA VAL A 763 -0.88 14.29 19.20
C VAL A 763 -0.13 13.03 19.69
N LEU A 764 -0.31 12.62 20.95
CA LEU A 764 0.46 11.55 21.60
C LEU A 764 0.32 10.16 20.94
N GLN A 765 -0.70 9.94 20.12
CA GLN A 765 -0.86 8.70 19.35
C GLN A 765 0.31 8.44 18.38
N LEU A 766 0.97 9.50 17.90
CA LEU A 766 2.16 9.39 17.05
C LEU A 766 3.36 8.73 17.75
N ALA A 767 3.44 8.80 19.08
CA ALA A 767 4.55 8.26 19.89
C ALA A 767 4.38 6.77 20.26
N VAL A 768 3.46 6.06 19.59
CA VAL A 768 3.18 4.63 19.80
C VAL A 768 3.49 3.84 18.52
N ASN A 769 4.74 3.40 18.38
CA ASN A 769 5.29 2.66 17.22
C ASN A 769 4.58 1.31 16.90
N SER A 770 3.55 0.92 17.65
CA SER A 770 2.73 -0.27 17.38
C SER A 770 1.32 0.06 16.86
N LEU A 771 0.96 1.35 16.79
CA LEU A 771 -0.18 1.84 16.02
C LEU A 771 0.27 2.19 14.60
N PRO A 772 -0.59 2.03 13.57
CA PRO A 772 -0.39 2.66 12.28
C PRO A 772 -0.56 4.18 12.41
N PHE A 773 0.14 4.94 11.56
CA PHE A 773 -0.14 6.35 11.32
C PHE A 773 -0.32 6.54 9.81
N GLY A 774 -1.43 7.17 9.41
CA GLY A 774 -1.89 7.25 8.03
C GLY A 774 -3.22 7.98 7.92
N GLY A 775 -3.44 8.66 6.79
CA GLY A 775 -4.71 9.33 6.47
C GLY A 775 -5.82 8.41 5.96
N VAL A 776 -7.02 8.97 5.81
CA VAL A 776 -8.13 8.34 5.08
C VAL A 776 -8.96 9.41 4.34
N GLY A 777 -9.20 9.22 3.05
CA GLY A 777 -9.87 10.23 2.20
C GLY A 777 -8.95 11.40 1.84
N GLU A 778 -9.42 12.64 1.96
CA GLU A 778 -8.60 13.83 1.66
C GLU A 778 -7.41 14.01 2.60
N SER A 779 -7.44 13.44 3.81
CA SER A 779 -6.26 13.39 4.71
C SER A 779 -5.19 12.38 4.27
N GLY A 780 -5.43 11.64 3.18
CA GLY A 780 -4.46 10.74 2.56
C GLY A 780 -4.88 9.28 2.58
N TYR A 781 -3.93 8.39 2.30
CA TYR A 781 -4.15 6.94 2.34
C TYR A 781 -2.84 6.15 2.38
N GLY A 782 -2.96 4.91 2.87
CA GLY A 782 -1.81 4.14 3.32
C GLY A 782 -1.53 4.40 4.80
N ALA A 783 -0.52 3.75 5.35
CA ALA A 783 -0.05 4.02 6.72
C ALA A 783 1.38 3.51 6.90
N TYR A 784 2.11 4.12 7.83
CA TYR A 784 3.43 3.71 8.30
C TYR A 784 3.48 3.67 9.84
N HIS A 785 4.68 3.81 10.43
CA HIS A 785 5.08 3.46 11.80
C HIS A 785 5.29 1.95 12.07
N GLY A 786 6.45 1.60 12.64
CA GLY A 786 6.82 0.27 13.10
C GLY A 786 6.65 -0.82 12.04
N LYS A 787 5.80 -1.82 12.35
CA LYS A 787 5.47 -2.90 11.41
C LYS A 787 4.72 -2.37 10.18
N PHE A 788 3.93 -1.31 10.30
CA PHE A 788 3.21 -0.73 9.17
C PHE A 788 4.16 -0.02 8.21
N SER A 789 5.24 0.60 8.70
CA SER A 789 6.36 1.04 7.85
C SER A 789 6.91 -0.13 7.03
N PHE A 790 7.27 -1.24 7.69
CA PHE A 790 7.81 -2.43 7.02
C PHE A 790 6.82 -3.03 6.00
N ASP A 791 5.53 -3.13 6.34
CA ASP A 791 4.48 -3.68 5.47
C ASP A 791 4.17 -2.74 4.29
N ALA A 792 4.14 -1.41 4.48
CA ALA A 792 3.89 -0.45 3.40
C ALA A 792 5.06 -0.34 2.40
N PHE A 793 6.27 -0.62 2.87
CA PHE A 793 7.50 -0.72 2.09
C PHE A 793 7.86 -2.17 1.71
N SER A 794 6.90 -3.11 1.80
CA SER A 794 7.08 -4.49 1.32
C SER A 794 5.95 -4.94 0.39
N HIS A 795 6.31 -5.63 -0.70
CA HIS A 795 5.39 -6.53 -1.38
C HIS A 795 5.24 -7.84 -0.58
N LYS A 796 4.03 -8.38 -0.49
CA LYS A 796 3.74 -9.66 0.18
C LYS A 796 3.66 -10.77 -0.87
N LYS A 797 4.81 -11.28 -1.30
CA LYS A 797 4.90 -12.31 -2.33
C LYS A 797 4.40 -13.65 -1.80
N ALA A 798 3.34 -14.16 -2.42
CA ALA A 798 2.79 -15.48 -2.15
C ALA A 798 3.60 -16.58 -2.86
N VAL A 799 3.94 -17.67 -2.16
CA VAL A 799 4.65 -18.82 -2.71
C VAL A 799 3.91 -20.12 -2.37
N LEU A 800 3.52 -20.86 -3.40
CA LEU A 800 2.94 -22.21 -3.26
C LEU A 800 3.95 -23.28 -3.71
N HIS A 801 4.29 -24.22 -2.82
CA HIS A 801 5.10 -25.38 -3.14
C HIS A 801 4.22 -26.63 -3.35
N ARG A 802 4.33 -27.26 -4.52
CA ARG A 802 3.73 -28.59 -4.79
C ARG A 802 4.81 -29.62 -5.11
N THR A 803 4.49 -30.89 -4.89
CA THR A 803 5.29 -32.04 -5.33
C THR A 803 4.73 -32.63 -6.64
N PHE A 804 5.50 -33.48 -7.32
CA PHE A 804 5.01 -34.25 -8.47
C PHE A 804 4.15 -35.46 -8.09
N ALA A 805 3.97 -35.74 -6.79
CA ALA A 805 3.16 -36.86 -6.28
C ALA A 805 1.72 -36.42 -5.98
N GLY A 806 0.79 -37.39 -5.93
CA GLY A 806 -0.62 -37.14 -5.60
C GLY A 806 -1.39 -36.34 -6.64
N ASP A 807 -1.01 -36.42 -7.92
CA ASP A 807 -1.62 -35.63 -8.98
C ASP A 807 -2.95 -36.26 -9.48
N ILE A 808 -4.03 -35.46 -9.47
CA ILE A 808 -5.40 -35.94 -9.74
C ILE A 808 -5.76 -35.68 -11.22
N ASP A 809 -5.92 -36.75 -12.00
CA ASP A 809 -6.23 -36.68 -13.45
C ASP A 809 -7.58 -36.00 -13.76
N ALA A 810 -8.53 -36.01 -12.82
CA ALA A 810 -9.81 -35.34 -12.96
C ALA A 810 -9.70 -33.84 -13.25
N ARG A 811 -8.57 -33.20 -12.89
CA ARG A 811 -8.29 -31.78 -13.15
C ARG A 811 -8.04 -31.45 -14.64
N TYR A 812 -7.71 -32.45 -15.45
CA TYR A 812 -7.26 -32.25 -16.83
C TYR A 812 -8.31 -32.65 -17.87
N PRO A 813 -8.32 -32.01 -19.07
CA PRO A 813 -9.09 -32.46 -20.23
C PRO A 813 -8.77 -33.92 -20.66
N PRO A 814 -9.64 -34.57 -21.45
CA PRO A 814 -10.98 -34.11 -21.79
C PRO A 814 -11.91 -34.15 -20.57
N TYR A 815 -12.72 -33.11 -20.38
CA TYR A 815 -13.65 -33.04 -19.26
C TYR A 815 -14.90 -33.87 -19.52
N ASN A 816 -15.47 -34.45 -18.47
CA ASN A 816 -16.67 -35.27 -18.55
C ASN A 816 -17.45 -35.22 -17.22
N PRO A 817 -18.73 -35.65 -17.19
CA PRO A 817 -19.56 -35.53 -15.99
C PRO A 817 -18.97 -36.16 -14.73
N LYS A 818 -18.24 -37.29 -14.85
CA LYS A 818 -17.58 -37.94 -13.71
C LYS A 818 -16.38 -37.14 -13.19
N LYS A 819 -15.51 -36.62 -14.08
CA LYS A 819 -14.44 -35.69 -13.68
C LYS A 819 -15.00 -34.44 -12.98
N LEU A 820 -16.09 -33.87 -13.51
CA LEU A 820 -16.76 -32.71 -12.94
C LEU A 820 -17.41 -33.00 -11.59
N GLN A 821 -18.03 -34.17 -11.40
CA GLN A 821 -18.58 -34.61 -10.11
C GLN A 821 -17.49 -34.75 -9.04
N ILE A 822 -16.34 -35.35 -9.40
CA ILE A 822 -15.18 -35.47 -8.50
C ILE A 822 -14.63 -34.09 -8.13
N ILE A 823 -14.47 -33.16 -9.09
CA ILE A 823 -14.04 -31.78 -8.81
C ILE A 823 -15.02 -31.08 -7.86
N LYS A 824 -16.32 -31.13 -8.13
CA LYS A 824 -17.36 -30.51 -7.27
C LYS A 824 -17.34 -31.08 -5.85
N ALA A 825 -17.16 -32.40 -5.71
CA ALA A 825 -17.06 -33.04 -4.41
C ALA A 825 -15.80 -32.62 -3.65
N LEU A 826 -14.63 -32.54 -4.30
CA LEU A 826 -13.40 -32.05 -3.69
C LEU A 826 -13.49 -30.58 -3.26
N LEU A 827 -14.06 -29.71 -4.11
CA LEU A 827 -14.28 -28.29 -3.81
C LEU A 827 -15.27 -28.07 -2.64
N SER A 828 -16.22 -28.99 -2.42
CA SER A 828 -17.17 -28.90 -1.30
C SER A 828 -16.53 -29.11 0.08
N GLY A 829 -15.31 -29.67 0.15
CA GLY A 829 -14.64 -30.07 1.40
C GLY A 829 -15.33 -31.18 2.19
N ASN A 830 -16.51 -31.66 1.76
CA ASN A 830 -17.30 -32.64 2.49
C ASN A 830 -16.92 -34.08 2.08
N ILE A 831 -16.37 -34.82 3.04
CA ILE A 831 -15.90 -36.21 2.91
C ILE A 831 -16.99 -37.15 2.37
N LEU A 832 -18.26 -36.95 2.77
CA LEU A 832 -19.36 -37.83 2.36
C LEU A 832 -19.68 -37.67 0.86
N SER A 833 -19.61 -36.45 0.32
CA SER A 833 -19.71 -36.19 -1.11
C SER A 833 -18.49 -36.66 -1.90
N ILE A 834 -17.29 -36.59 -1.32
CA ILE A 834 -16.07 -37.16 -1.94
C ILE A 834 -16.20 -38.68 -2.08
N ILE A 835 -16.67 -39.38 -1.04
CA ILE A 835 -16.96 -40.82 -1.08
C ILE A 835 -18.00 -41.13 -2.16
N ARG A 836 -19.15 -40.42 -2.18
CA ARG A 836 -20.20 -40.63 -3.20
C ARG A 836 -19.68 -40.43 -4.63
N ALA A 837 -18.94 -39.35 -4.90
CA ALA A 837 -18.39 -39.06 -6.22
C ALA A 837 -17.33 -40.09 -6.69
N LEU A 838 -16.59 -40.73 -5.77
CA LEU A 838 -15.66 -41.81 -6.11
C LEU A 838 -16.40 -43.10 -6.49
N PHE A 839 -17.50 -43.43 -5.81
CA PHE A 839 -18.33 -44.61 -6.08
C PHE A 839 -19.41 -44.38 -7.16
N GLY A 840 -19.61 -43.15 -7.62
CA GLY A 840 -20.59 -42.80 -8.66
C GLY A 840 -22.04 -42.72 -8.16
N TRP A 841 -22.22 -42.31 -6.90
CA TRP A 841 -23.52 -42.06 -6.24
C TRP A 841 -23.86 -40.56 -6.22
#